data_AF-A0A8T0SKT8-F1
#
_entry.id   AF-A0A8T0SKT8-F1
#
_cell.length_a   1.000
_cell.length_b   1.000
_cell.length_c   1.000
_cell.angle_alpha   90.00
_cell.angle_beta   90.00
_cell.angle_gamma   90.00
#
_symmetry.space_group_name_H-M   'P 1'
#
loop_
_entity.id
_entity.type
_entity.pdbx_description
1 polymer ?
#
loop_
_entity_poly.entity_id
_entity_poly.type
_entity_poly.pdbx_seq_one_letter_code
_entity_poly.pdbx_strand_id
1 'polypeptide(L)'
;MPVYSIRGVDVDFPFDAYDCQITYMDRVIESLQQGKNALLESPTGTGKTLCLLCASLAWRRTFGEFLRGGRGGGRGGGSQQPHYGTQQPHYGSQQSGDPLSQQEHSGYPVSQEQHSGYPVIIYASRTHSQLRQVIKELKATSYRPKMAVLGSREQMCVHNEVSKLRGRAQNNACHFLCKKRWCQHNNNVSEFMKNKPDFGSKPFDIEDLVNIGKGKSNGPCPYYISRELSKSVDILFAPYNYLIDPGNRRSLNSIPWDNAVLIFDEAHNLESICADAASFDLHPNNLAACVAEAHECIKLCSAKRSTENSADKQFDPENYAILKALLMALEKKIGELVIESKELGCTKAGSYIYDFLSELNITSDTSKKLIETIDCASLLLEEGNSAETGPGAQAKATVCRLESIRDILDIIFRGGGQDHAKYYRFHVNESQQTSGDALKVLGKSSRTLSWWCFNPGLAMQEFLKLGVRSIILTSGTLSPLDSLAMELNLEFPVRLENPHVISPDQIWVGVVPVGPSGQALNSSYRTRETIQYKQELGSAIVNFARIVPDGLLVFFPSYSMMDKCVEFWKNRNHSNSASENTIWQRICKHKQPVIEPRQSSNFPSAIEDYAAKLRDSSTSGAIFFAVCRGKVSEGLDFADRAGRAVIVTGMPFATPTDPKVRLKREYLDKLGTSSKNTKTLTGNEWYVQQAARAVNQAVGRVIRHRHDYGAIIYCDERFAQPHYQSQMSYWLRPYIKCYSRYGEVVQGLTRFFRDKATSDPLKLKQTDCNGKDCIEPVANKCIPEENLSDLAANPQNECPQITLSVNSTMKSNFMKLAQITPANRSTLATKHNSSSTSQLFSEDQLSRDTKVVDMTDDVAIHGHLKVHTFKSLGLKKAKLLDRSKDAVGLDDVSSKLPQNIESGALARYQGEGSTPQSKKSTIEKACGKNEGICEKSEGQESNSGTSFLKLAREKLSGAEYREFVKFMKALKLKTMHIKDSLEEIAKLFSSPGRLPLLEGFRVFVPKNHLPLYEQLVRKYSVCTT
;
A
#
# COMPACT_ATOMS: atom_id res chain seq x y z
N MET A 1 -11.94 33.56 -19.52
CA MET A 1 -12.39 32.22 -19.12
C MET A 1 -13.81 32.07 -19.67
N PRO A 2 -14.07 31.12 -20.59
CA PRO A 2 -15.44 30.83 -21.00
C PRO A 2 -16.31 30.40 -19.81
N VAL A 3 -17.61 30.63 -19.93
CA VAL A 3 -18.62 30.26 -18.92
C VAL A 3 -19.62 29.33 -19.58
N TYR A 4 -19.87 28.19 -18.95
CA TYR A 4 -20.79 27.17 -19.45
C TYR A 4 -21.98 27.08 -18.48
N SER A 5 -23.18 27.41 -18.95
CA SER A 5 -24.40 27.24 -18.14
C SER A 5 -24.86 25.79 -18.22
N ILE A 6 -24.66 25.03 -17.14
CA ILE A 6 -24.91 23.59 -17.07
C ILE A 6 -25.94 23.34 -15.97
N ARG A 7 -27.15 22.88 -16.35
CA ARG A 7 -28.30 22.69 -15.45
C ARG A 7 -28.64 23.92 -14.60
N GLY A 8 -28.52 25.12 -15.18
CA GLY A 8 -28.74 26.39 -14.47
C GLY A 8 -27.62 26.80 -13.51
N VAL A 9 -26.45 26.16 -13.58
CA VAL A 9 -25.24 26.54 -12.85
C VAL A 9 -24.23 27.08 -13.85
N ASP A 10 -23.85 28.35 -13.70
CA ASP A 10 -22.84 28.99 -14.55
C ASP A 10 -21.43 28.60 -14.08
N VAL A 11 -20.77 27.74 -14.87
CA VAL A 11 -19.44 27.21 -14.60
C VAL A 11 -18.40 28.01 -15.36
N ASP A 12 -17.65 28.86 -14.67
CA ASP A 12 -16.39 29.41 -15.18
C ASP A 12 -15.42 28.24 -15.42
N PHE A 13 -14.87 28.12 -16.63
CA PHE A 13 -13.83 27.14 -16.97
C PHE A 13 -12.60 27.87 -17.54
N PRO A 14 -11.36 27.52 -17.15
CA PRO A 14 -10.19 28.33 -17.52
C PRO A 14 -9.77 28.21 -18.99
N PHE A 15 -10.29 27.21 -19.71
CA PHE A 15 -10.00 26.92 -21.12
C PHE A 15 -11.31 26.60 -21.87
N ASP A 16 -11.25 26.43 -23.18
CA ASP A 16 -12.39 25.88 -23.94
C ASP A 16 -12.58 24.40 -23.59
N ALA A 17 -13.82 24.01 -23.27
CA ALA A 17 -14.14 22.69 -22.75
C ALA A 17 -14.46 21.71 -23.88
N TYR A 18 -14.01 20.46 -23.76
CA TYR A 18 -14.40 19.38 -24.67
C TYR A 18 -15.80 18.85 -24.33
N ASP A 19 -16.51 18.24 -25.29
CA ASP A 19 -17.86 17.70 -25.06
C ASP A 19 -17.92 16.68 -23.91
N CYS A 20 -16.88 15.86 -23.77
CA CYS A 20 -16.76 14.91 -22.65
C CYS A 20 -16.51 15.61 -21.30
N GLN A 21 -15.93 16.81 -21.28
CA GLN A 21 -15.76 17.62 -20.08
C GLN A 21 -17.07 18.28 -19.68
N ILE A 22 -17.82 18.83 -20.65
CA ILE A 22 -19.18 19.36 -20.44
C ILE A 22 -20.09 18.25 -19.89
N THR A 23 -20.05 17.06 -20.51
CA THR A 23 -20.78 15.86 -20.05
C THR A 23 -20.36 15.42 -18.63
N TYR A 24 -19.07 15.52 -18.29
CA TYR A 24 -18.58 15.20 -16.95
C TYR A 24 -19.09 16.23 -15.91
N MET A 25 -19.03 17.53 -16.24
CA MET A 25 -19.53 18.59 -15.38
C MET A 25 -21.05 18.51 -15.18
N ASP A 26 -21.81 18.13 -16.21
CA ASP A 26 -23.25 17.84 -16.11
C ASP A 26 -23.56 16.76 -15.07
N ARG A 27 -22.84 15.63 -15.10
CA ARG A 27 -23.05 14.53 -14.13
C ARG A 27 -22.58 14.86 -12.71
N VAL A 28 -21.56 15.70 -12.56
CA VAL A 28 -21.20 16.26 -11.24
C VAL A 28 -22.34 17.15 -10.74
N ILE A 29 -22.83 18.11 -11.53
CA ILE A 29 -23.90 19.02 -11.10
C ILE A 29 -25.22 18.27 -10.84
N GLU A 30 -25.55 17.24 -11.65
CA GLU A 30 -26.69 16.35 -11.42
C GLU A 30 -26.66 15.68 -10.05
N SER A 31 -25.52 15.09 -9.69
CA SER A 31 -25.27 14.44 -8.40
C SER A 31 -25.50 15.42 -7.24
N LEU A 32 -24.88 16.60 -7.34
CA LEU A 32 -24.92 17.63 -6.30
C LEU A 32 -26.31 18.27 -6.14
N GLN A 33 -27.00 18.56 -7.26
CA GLN A 33 -28.36 19.07 -7.23
C GLN A 33 -29.32 18.04 -6.61
N GLN A 34 -29.32 16.80 -7.10
CA GLN A 34 -30.27 15.77 -6.67
C GLN A 34 -29.96 15.16 -5.30
N GLY A 35 -28.79 15.41 -4.70
CA GLY A 35 -28.38 14.79 -3.44
C GLY A 35 -28.15 13.28 -3.59
N LYS A 36 -27.44 12.88 -4.65
CA LYS A 36 -27.24 11.47 -5.03
C LYS A 36 -25.79 11.16 -5.30
N ASN A 37 -25.32 9.99 -4.87
CA ASN A 37 -23.97 9.53 -5.13
C ASN A 37 -23.68 9.33 -6.63
N ALA A 38 -22.43 9.53 -7.04
CA ALA A 38 -21.99 9.40 -8.43
C ALA A 38 -20.75 8.51 -8.59
N LEU A 39 -20.71 7.78 -9.71
CA LEU A 39 -19.58 6.94 -10.11
C LEU A 39 -19.10 7.34 -11.52
N LEU A 40 -17.98 8.05 -11.61
CA LEU A 40 -17.54 8.77 -12.83
C LEU A 40 -16.18 8.26 -13.32
N GLU A 41 -16.16 7.43 -14.36
CA GLU A 41 -14.94 7.15 -15.12
C GLU A 41 -14.76 8.16 -16.25
N SER A 42 -13.55 8.73 -16.35
CA SER A 42 -13.11 9.47 -17.54
C SER A 42 -11.62 9.26 -17.75
N PRO A 43 -11.13 9.02 -18.98
CA PRO A 43 -9.72 8.65 -19.23
C PRO A 43 -8.66 9.64 -18.74
N THR A 44 -7.39 9.26 -18.81
CA THR A 44 -6.26 10.17 -18.57
C THR A 44 -6.24 11.30 -19.62
N GLY A 45 -5.64 12.44 -19.29
CA GLY A 45 -5.60 13.60 -20.20
C GLY A 45 -6.94 14.31 -20.49
N THR A 46 -8.08 13.81 -19.98
CA THR A 46 -9.40 14.43 -20.17
C THR A 46 -9.68 15.62 -19.25
N GLY A 47 -8.78 15.97 -18.32
CA GLY A 47 -8.96 17.11 -17.40
C GLY A 47 -9.95 16.87 -16.25
N LYS A 48 -10.17 15.61 -15.83
CA LYS A 48 -11.06 15.20 -14.72
C LYS A 48 -11.07 16.15 -13.52
N THR A 49 -9.91 16.31 -12.88
CA THR A 49 -9.71 17.07 -11.63
C THR A 49 -10.20 18.51 -11.78
N LEU A 50 -9.86 19.18 -12.89
CA LEU A 50 -10.34 20.51 -13.23
C LEU A 50 -11.86 20.58 -13.46
N CYS A 51 -12.45 19.61 -14.18
CA CYS A 51 -13.90 19.54 -14.39
C CYS A 51 -14.66 19.38 -13.06
N LEU A 52 -14.15 18.49 -12.21
CA LEU A 52 -14.69 18.17 -10.89
C LEU A 52 -14.60 19.37 -9.93
N LEU A 53 -13.48 20.08 -9.91
CA LEU A 53 -13.31 21.32 -9.15
C LEU A 53 -14.26 22.41 -9.63
N CYS A 54 -14.28 22.72 -10.94
CA CYS A 54 -15.07 23.83 -11.47
C CYS A 54 -16.57 23.59 -11.28
N ALA A 55 -17.08 22.39 -11.62
CA ALA A 55 -18.49 22.04 -11.44
C ALA A 55 -18.92 22.10 -9.96
N SER A 56 -18.12 21.56 -9.04
CA SER A 56 -18.46 21.54 -7.61
C SER A 56 -18.42 22.95 -6.99
N LEU A 57 -17.42 23.77 -7.36
CA LEU A 57 -17.27 25.13 -6.84
C LEU A 57 -18.30 26.10 -7.45
N ALA A 58 -18.65 25.96 -8.72
CA ALA A 58 -19.75 26.69 -9.34
C ALA A 58 -21.09 26.34 -8.69
N TRP A 59 -21.35 25.05 -8.43
CA TRP A 59 -22.53 24.62 -7.70
C TRP A 59 -22.57 25.20 -6.28
N ARG A 60 -21.49 25.14 -5.51
CA ARG A 60 -21.44 25.76 -4.17
C ARG A 60 -21.57 27.30 -4.22
N ARG A 61 -21.16 27.96 -5.31
CA ARG A 61 -21.38 29.41 -5.53
C ARG A 61 -22.88 29.76 -5.67
N THR A 62 -23.75 28.84 -6.11
CA THR A 62 -25.20 29.11 -6.23
C THR A 62 -25.91 29.36 -4.91
N PHE A 63 -25.37 28.88 -3.78
CA PHE A 63 -25.91 29.15 -2.44
C PHE A 63 -25.48 30.52 -1.88
N GLY A 64 -24.59 31.24 -2.56
CA GLY A 64 -24.05 32.54 -2.16
C GLY A 64 -22.53 32.63 -2.35
N GLU A 65 -21.95 33.79 -2.07
CA GLU A 65 -20.50 34.03 -2.19
C GLU A 65 -19.64 33.05 -1.34
N PHE A 66 -18.38 32.89 -1.73
CA PHE A 66 -17.37 32.16 -0.95
C PHE A 66 -17.09 32.87 0.38
N LEU A 67 -16.73 32.11 1.42
CA LEU A 67 -16.56 32.64 2.77
C LEU A 67 -15.36 33.60 2.85
N ARG A 68 -15.60 34.86 3.22
CA ARG A 68 -14.53 35.86 3.48
C ARG A 68 -14.33 36.10 4.98
N GLY A 69 -13.32 36.89 5.32
CA GLY A 69 -12.76 36.96 6.66
C GLY A 69 -13.60 37.64 7.74
N GLY A 70 -14.44 36.86 8.42
CA GLY A 70 -14.83 37.13 9.82
C GLY A 70 -16.28 37.62 10.04
N ARG A 71 -16.96 36.94 10.97
CA ARG A 71 -18.29 37.23 11.57
C ARG A 71 -19.42 37.64 10.62
N GLY A 72 -20.44 36.78 10.53
CA GLY A 72 -21.75 37.19 10.02
C GLY A 72 -22.29 38.41 10.77
N GLY A 73 -22.53 39.51 10.05
CA GLY A 73 -22.80 40.82 10.64
C GLY A 73 -23.26 41.87 9.63
N GLY A 74 -23.84 41.45 8.50
CA GLY A 74 -24.39 42.34 7.47
C GLY A 74 -25.91 42.26 7.40
N ARG A 75 -26.60 43.35 7.75
CA ARG A 75 -28.00 43.56 7.36
C ARG A 75 -28.04 44.21 5.97
N GLY A 76 -29.00 43.79 5.14
CA GLY A 76 -29.23 44.34 3.80
C GLY A 76 -28.86 43.34 2.69
N GLY A 77 -29.69 43.11 1.68
CA GLY A 77 -31.08 43.56 1.48
C GLY A 77 -31.82 42.55 0.59
N GLY A 78 -33.12 42.39 0.78
CA GLY A 78 -33.87 41.31 0.13
C GLY A 78 -34.38 41.68 -1.27
N SER A 79 -34.52 40.67 -2.14
CA SER A 79 -35.70 40.51 -3.01
C SER A 79 -35.74 39.12 -3.66
N GLN A 80 -36.95 38.71 -4.07
CA GLN A 80 -37.27 37.58 -4.96
C GLN A 80 -36.85 36.15 -4.53
N GLN A 81 -37.81 35.41 -3.98
CA GLN A 81 -37.81 33.94 -4.00
C GLN A 81 -38.22 33.44 -5.41
N PRO A 82 -37.54 32.44 -6.00
CA PRO A 82 -38.11 31.63 -7.06
C PRO A 82 -39.12 30.63 -6.48
N HIS A 83 -40.37 30.68 -6.96
CA HIS A 83 -41.42 29.76 -6.55
C HIS A 83 -41.14 28.35 -7.13
N TYR A 84 -41.05 27.33 -6.28
CA TYR A 84 -41.29 25.94 -6.68
C TYR A 84 -42.45 25.39 -5.84
N GLY A 85 -43.58 25.16 -6.49
CA GLY A 85 -44.78 24.64 -5.84
C GLY A 85 -44.78 23.11 -5.82
N THR A 86 -44.76 22.51 -4.64
CA THR A 86 -45.04 21.08 -4.44
C THR A 86 -46.34 20.95 -3.66
N GLN A 87 -47.38 20.43 -4.30
CA GLN A 87 -48.68 20.22 -3.67
C GLN A 87 -48.62 19.03 -2.69
N GLN A 88 -49.05 19.24 -1.44
CA GLN A 88 -49.51 18.18 -0.53
C GLN A 88 -50.75 18.67 0.24
N PRO A 89 -51.71 17.78 0.59
CA PRO A 89 -53.05 18.17 1.03
C PRO A 89 -53.16 18.52 2.52
N HIS A 90 -54.20 19.30 2.85
CA HIS A 90 -54.53 19.73 4.22
C HIS A 90 -55.11 18.61 5.11
N TYR A 91 -54.55 18.50 6.31
CA TYR A 91 -55.24 18.47 7.62
C TYR A 91 -54.34 19.34 8.55
N GLY A 92 -54.79 20.17 9.49
CA GLY A 92 -56.02 20.20 10.28
C GLY A 92 -55.76 19.53 11.65
N SER A 93 -55.81 20.21 12.80
CA SER A 93 -56.13 21.62 13.13
C SER A 93 -55.75 21.97 14.59
N GLN A 94 -55.73 23.28 14.95
CA GLN A 94 -55.75 23.84 16.33
C GLN A 94 -54.51 23.57 17.23
N GLN A 95 -54.34 24.19 18.41
CA GLN A 95 -54.33 25.60 18.88
C GLN A 95 -54.28 25.58 20.43
N SER A 96 -53.75 26.63 21.08
CA SER A 96 -53.69 26.87 22.55
C SER A 96 -52.84 25.87 23.39
N GLY A 97 -52.29 26.24 24.55
CA GLY A 97 -52.14 27.60 25.11
C GLY A 97 -51.67 27.68 26.57
N ASP A 98 -50.53 28.35 26.79
CA ASP A 98 -50.18 29.18 27.97
C ASP A 98 -49.86 28.46 29.34
N PRO A 99 -49.41 29.16 30.42
CA PRO A 99 -48.03 28.97 30.88
C PRO A 99 -47.83 28.79 32.43
N LEU A 100 -46.57 28.96 32.90
CA LEU A 100 -46.05 28.90 34.29
C LEU A 100 -45.81 27.47 34.82
N SER A 101 -44.89 27.19 35.76
CA SER A 101 -44.12 28.08 36.66
C SER A 101 -42.61 27.78 36.75
N GLN A 102 -41.86 28.60 37.48
CA GLN A 102 -40.40 28.59 37.59
C GLN A 102 -39.86 27.55 38.59
N GLN A 103 -38.62 27.06 38.37
CA GLN A 103 -37.50 27.27 39.30
C GLN A 103 -36.14 27.00 38.63
N GLU A 104 -35.08 27.64 39.14
CA GLU A 104 -33.78 27.74 38.48
C GLU A 104 -32.75 26.75 39.04
N HIS A 105 -31.77 26.34 38.22
CA HIS A 105 -30.38 26.19 38.71
C HIS A 105 -29.36 26.36 37.58
N SER A 106 -28.19 26.88 37.95
CA SER A 106 -27.18 27.44 37.04
C SER A 106 -26.43 26.43 36.17
N GLY A 107 -26.32 26.72 34.87
CA GLY A 107 -25.36 26.10 33.96
C GLY A 107 -24.91 27.09 32.88
N TYR A 108 -23.59 27.24 32.68
CA TYR A 108 -23.04 28.16 31.68
C TYR A 108 -23.46 27.73 30.25
N PRO A 109 -23.95 28.63 29.39
CA PRO A 109 -24.30 28.28 28.02
C PRO A 109 -23.04 27.98 27.22
N VAL A 110 -22.92 26.74 26.74
CA VAL A 110 -21.92 26.37 25.72
C VAL A 110 -22.27 27.14 24.44
N SER A 111 -21.38 28.02 24.01
CA SER A 111 -21.58 28.85 22.83
C SER A 111 -21.65 27.99 21.57
N GLN A 112 -22.86 27.84 21.01
CA GLN A 112 -23.07 27.18 19.72
C GLN A 112 -22.40 28.03 18.62
N GLU A 113 -21.32 27.51 18.03
CA GLU A 113 -20.66 28.17 16.90
C GLU A 113 -21.60 28.15 15.67
N GLN A 114 -21.99 29.33 15.20
CA GLN A 114 -22.89 29.48 14.05
C GLN A 114 -22.14 29.13 12.75
N HIS A 115 -22.22 27.86 12.35
CA HIS A 115 -21.80 27.43 11.02
C HIS A 115 -22.68 28.10 9.95
N SER A 116 -22.06 28.55 8.85
CA SER A 116 -22.79 28.92 7.63
C SER A 116 -23.46 27.67 7.06
N GLY A 117 -24.80 27.66 6.94
CA GLY A 117 -25.60 26.52 6.48
C GLY A 117 -25.46 26.14 5.00
N TYR A 118 -24.31 26.40 4.39
CA TYR A 118 -24.00 26.06 3.01
C TYR A 118 -23.22 24.74 2.93
N PRO A 119 -23.40 23.93 1.87
CA PRO A 119 -22.65 22.69 1.67
C PRO A 119 -21.12 22.90 1.67
N VAL A 120 -20.40 22.12 2.48
CA VAL A 120 -18.94 22.05 2.47
C VAL A 120 -18.49 20.94 1.52
N ILE A 121 -17.51 21.23 0.66
CA ILE A 121 -16.91 20.23 -0.24
C ILE A 121 -15.68 19.60 0.42
N ILE A 122 -15.67 18.28 0.56
CA ILE A 122 -14.52 17.51 1.06
C ILE A 122 -13.89 16.80 -0.14
N TYR A 123 -12.76 17.33 -0.62
CA TYR A 123 -12.00 16.76 -1.72
C TYR A 123 -10.93 15.81 -1.18
N ALA A 124 -11.12 14.53 -1.42
CA ALA A 124 -10.25 13.46 -0.97
C ALA A 124 -9.39 12.88 -2.10
N SER A 125 -8.14 12.56 -1.81
CA SER A 125 -7.23 11.86 -2.73
C SER A 125 -6.36 10.85 -1.99
N ARG A 126 -5.78 9.87 -2.70
CA ARG A 126 -4.93 8.83 -2.10
C ARG A 126 -3.63 9.38 -1.46
N THR A 127 -3.05 10.48 -1.96
CA THR A 127 -1.83 11.10 -1.40
C THR A 127 -1.85 12.63 -1.39
N HIS A 128 -1.00 13.26 -0.55
CA HIS A 128 -0.78 14.70 -0.57
C HIS A 128 -0.13 15.21 -1.87
N SER A 129 0.68 14.39 -2.56
CA SER A 129 1.26 14.77 -3.85
C SER A 129 0.20 14.96 -4.93
N GLN A 130 -0.87 14.14 -4.91
CA GLN A 130 -2.04 14.36 -5.76
C GLN A 130 -2.81 15.61 -5.32
N LEU A 131 -3.10 15.79 -4.02
CA LEU A 131 -3.78 17.01 -3.53
C LEU A 131 -3.02 18.29 -3.92
N ARG A 132 -1.69 18.26 -3.92
CA ARG A 132 -0.86 19.39 -4.38
C ARG A 132 -1.02 19.69 -5.87
N GLN A 133 -1.24 18.66 -6.70
CA GLN A 133 -1.62 18.86 -8.10
C GLN A 133 -3.04 19.45 -8.22
N VAL A 134 -4.02 18.92 -7.49
CA VAL A 134 -5.40 19.45 -7.45
C VAL A 134 -5.40 20.93 -7.05
N ILE A 135 -4.61 21.31 -6.05
CA ILE A 135 -4.44 22.70 -5.60
C ILE A 135 -3.73 23.56 -6.66
N LYS A 136 -2.79 23.01 -7.43
CA LYS A 136 -2.17 23.70 -8.58
C LYS A 136 -3.18 23.95 -9.70
N GLU A 137 -4.11 23.03 -9.95
CA GLU A 137 -5.20 23.22 -10.89
C GLU A 137 -6.21 24.26 -10.37
N LEU A 138 -6.57 24.24 -9.08
CA LEU A 138 -7.39 25.29 -8.45
C LEU A 138 -6.74 26.68 -8.57
N LYS A 139 -5.41 26.79 -8.37
CA LYS A 139 -4.63 28.03 -8.56
C LYS A 139 -4.73 28.60 -10.00
N ALA A 140 -5.13 27.81 -11.00
CA ALA A 140 -5.33 28.25 -12.38
C ALA A 140 -6.77 28.68 -12.73
N THR A 141 -7.74 28.51 -11.82
CA THR A 141 -9.16 28.89 -12.03
C THR A 141 -9.47 30.33 -11.57
N SER A 142 -10.69 30.81 -11.84
CA SER A 142 -11.26 32.02 -11.23
C SER A 142 -11.59 31.84 -9.75
N TYR A 143 -12.06 30.66 -9.34
CA TYR A 143 -12.64 30.40 -8.01
C TYR A 143 -11.68 30.68 -6.85
N ARG A 144 -12.17 31.41 -5.84
CA ARG A 144 -11.44 31.71 -4.59
C ARG A 144 -12.23 31.22 -3.36
N PRO A 145 -12.51 29.90 -3.26
CA PRO A 145 -13.13 29.33 -2.08
C PRO A 145 -12.21 29.46 -0.87
N LYS A 146 -12.78 29.66 0.31
CA LYS A 146 -12.03 29.54 1.56
C LYS A 146 -11.65 28.09 1.77
N MET A 147 -10.36 27.78 1.70
CA MET A 147 -9.88 26.39 1.73
C MET A 147 -8.97 26.07 2.91
N ALA A 148 -8.98 24.78 3.28
CA ALA A 148 -8.02 24.17 4.18
C ALA A 148 -7.42 22.91 3.55
N VAL A 149 -6.19 22.57 3.92
CA VAL A 149 -5.51 21.33 3.54
C VAL A 149 -5.09 20.61 4.81
N LEU A 150 -5.55 19.38 5.01
CA LEU A 150 -5.14 18.55 6.15
C LEU A 150 -3.78 17.90 5.88
N GLY A 151 -3.00 17.71 6.95
CA GLY A 151 -1.70 17.06 6.92
C GLY A 151 -1.29 16.53 8.29
N SER A 152 -0.32 15.62 8.29
CA SER A 152 0.24 15.07 9.53
C SER A 152 1.20 16.05 10.17
N ARG A 153 1.45 15.90 11.48
CA ARG A 153 2.51 16.65 12.15
C ARG A 153 3.90 16.37 11.53
N GLU A 154 4.10 15.21 10.91
CA GLU A 154 5.39 14.86 10.28
C GLU A 154 5.68 15.74 9.05
N GLN A 155 4.62 16.22 8.40
CA GLN A 155 4.69 17.12 7.23
C GLN A 155 4.66 18.59 7.66
N MET A 156 3.90 18.92 8.70
CA MET A 156 3.54 20.30 9.09
C MET A 156 4.30 20.86 10.30
N CYS A 157 5.06 20.05 11.04
CA CYS A 157 5.79 20.52 12.21
C CYS A 157 7.05 21.30 11.83
N VAL A 158 7.13 22.56 12.27
CA VAL A 158 8.28 23.46 12.08
C VAL A 158 9.15 23.64 13.32
N HIS A 159 8.72 23.10 14.46
CA HIS A 159 9.46 23.18 15.73
C HIS A 159 10.70 22.28 15.66
N ASN A 160 11.90 22.85 15.83
CA ASN A 160 13.21 22.18 15.67
C ASN A 160 13.24 20.74 16.22
N GLU A 161 13.00 20.54 17.52
CA GLU A 161 13.09 19.20 18.11
C GLU A 161 11.95 18.26 17.72
N VAL A 162 10.69 18.70 17.85
CA VAL A 162 9.52 17.87 17.48
C VAL A 162 9.55 17.48 15.99
N SER A 163 10.08 18.32 15.10
CA SER A 163 10.20 18.01 13.67
C SER A 163 11.16 16.86 13.35
N LYS A 164 12.02 16.45 14.29
CA LYS A 164 12.90 15.27 14.19
C LYS A 164 12.18 13.96 14.55
N LEU A 165 11.18 14.03 15.45
CA LEU A 165 10.38 12.88 15.90
C LEU A 165 9.39 12.41 14.80
N ARG A 166 8.90 11.16 14.92
CA ARG A 166 7.96 10.54 13.97
C ARG A 166 6.81 9.83 14.71
N GLY A 167 5.73 9.53 14.00
CA GLY A 167 4.57 8.78 14.52
C GLY A 167 3.93 9.42 15.76
N ARG A 168 3.39 8.57 16.66
CA ARG A 168 2.69 9.02 17.88
C ARG A 168 3.62 9.74 18.87
N ALA A 169 4.91 9.35 18.96
CA ALA A 169 5.92 10.09 19.73
C ALA A 169 6.00 11.58 19.33
N GLN A 170 5.88 11.89 18.03
CA GLN A 170 5.79 13.29 17.59
C GLN A 170 4.46 13.95 17.99
N ASN A 171 3.34 13.25 17.84
CA ASN A 171 2.02 13.75 18.25
C ASN A 171 1.99 14.14 19.73
N ASN A 172 2.61 13.32 20.57
CA ASN A 172 2.44 13.40 22.00
C ASN A 172 3.46 14.37 22.62
N ALA A 173 4.71 14.41 22.11
CA ALA A 173 5.63 15.52 22.39
C ALA A 173 5.04 16.87 21.93
N CYS A 174 4.40 16.93 20.76
CA CYS A 174 3.69 18.13 20.32
C CYS A 174 2.54 18.50 21.28
N HIS A 175 1.72 17.53 21.69
CA HIS A 175 0.60 17.74 22.60
C HIS A 175 1.07 18.23 23.98
N PHE A 176 2.10 17.63 24.55
CA PHE A 176 2.72 18.03 25.82
C PHE A 176 3.20 19.50 25.78
N LEU A 177 3.99 19.87 24.76
CA LEU A 177 4.47 21.25 24.60
C LEU A 177 3.35 22.25 24.33
N CYS A 178 2.24 21.84 23.71
CA CYS A 178 1.07 22.70 23.53
C CYS A 178 0.26 22.84 24.84
N LYS A 179 0.06 21.75 25.59
CA LYS A 179 -0.63 21.73 26.89
C LYS A 179 0.11 22.58 27.94
N LYS A 180 1.44 22.57 27.93
CA LYS A 180 2.31 23.43 28.77
C LYS A 180 2.54 24.83 28.19
N ARG A 181 1.97 25.17 27.01
CA ARG A 181 2.18 26.43 26.25
C ARG A 181 3.65 26.74 25.91
N TRP A 182 4.54 25.77 25.91
CA TRP A 182 5.96 25.91 25.55
C TRP A 182 6.19 25.94 24.02
N CYS A 183 5.24 25.42 23.22
CA CYS A 183 5.30 25.52 21.76
C CYS A 183 4.94 26.94 21.26
N GLN A 184 5.93 27.82 21.10
CA GLN A 184 5.74 29.20 20.64
C GLN A 184 4.94 29.28 19.32
N HIS A 185 5.24 28.41 18.35
CA HIS A 185 4.51 28.34 17.09
C HIS A 185 3.00 28.12 17.29
N ASN A 186 2.59 27.29 18.25
CA ASN A 186 1.18 27.03 18.54
C ASN A 186 0.50 28.25 19.17
N ASN A 187 1.17 28.90 20.13
CA ASN A 187 0.64 30.08 20.81
C ASN A 187 0.29 31.20 19.80
N ASN A 188 1.11 31.36 18.76
CA ASN A 188 0.96 32.41 17.76
C ASN A 188 -0.15 32.17 16.72
N VAL A 189 -0.78 30.98 16.69
CA VAL A 189 -1.85 30.67 15.73
C VAL A 189 -3.09 31.54 15.95
N SER A 190 -3.49 31.74 17.22
CA SER A 190 -4.67 32.56 17.56
C SER A 190 -4.51 34.02 17.16
N GLU A 191 -3.29 34.55 17.19
CA GLU A 191 -3.00 35.92 16.76
C GLU A 191 -2.93 36.01 15.22
N PHE A 192 -2.25 35.07 14.57
CA PHE A 192 -2.15 35.01 13.11
C PHE A 192 -3.52 34.94 12.43
N MET A 193 -4.43 34.12 12.95
CA MET A 193 -5.78 33.97 12.40
C MET A 193 -6.65 35.22 12.59
N LYS A 194 -6.46 35.99 13.68
CA LYS A 194 -7.10 37.30 13.88
C LYS A 194 -6.54 38.35 12.94
N ASN A 195 -5.22 38.37 12.75
CA ASN A 195 -4.51 39.36 11.93
C ASN A 195 -4.64 39.07 10.42
N LYS A 196 -5.14 37.89 10.01
CA LYS A 196 -5.39 37.50 8.62
C LYS A 196 -6.70 36.70 8.48
N PRO A 197 -7.86 37.34 8.65
CA PRO A 197 -9.14 36.63 8.65
C PRO A 197 -9.52 36.05 7.27
N ASP A 198 -9.06 36.67 6.18
CA ASP A 198 -9.21 36.15 4.80
C ASP A 198 -8.25 35.00 4.44
N PHE A 199 -7.42 34.53 5.39
CA PHE A 199 -6.47 33.46 5.10
C PHE A 199 -7.19 32.18 4.65
N GLY A 200 -6.69 31.56 3.60
CA GLY A 200 -7.34 30.43 2.91
C GLY A 200 -8.26 30.81 1.74
N SER A 201 -8.63 32.08 1.54
CA SER A 201 -9.33 32.52 0.32
C SER A 201 -8.43 32.48 -0.92
N LYS A 202 -7.10 32.59 -0.72
CA LYS A 202 -6.10 32.35 -1.76
C LYS A 202 -5.60 30.90 -1.65
N PRO A 203 -5.69 30.08 -2.71
CA PRO A 203 -5.27 28.68 -2.64
C PRO A 203 -3.79 28.49 -2.27
N PHE A 204 -3.53 27.52 -1.40
CA PHE A 204 -2.21 27.20 -0.84
C PHE A 204 -1.99 25.68 -0.76
N ASP A 205 -0.75 25.19 -0.79
CA ASP A 205 -0.39 23.80 -0.49
C ASP A 205 0.27 23.63 0.90
N ILE A 206 0.67 22.40 1.27
CA ILE A 206 1.26 22.13 2.59
C ILE A 206 2.62 22.82 2.71
N GLU A 207 3.38 22.85 1.62
CA GLU A 207 4.67 23.52 1.52
C GLU A 207 4.52 25.04 1.67
N ASP A 208 3.49 25.66 1.08
CA ASP A 208 3.12 27.07 1.32
C ASP A 208 2.87 27.33 2.83
N LEU A 209 2.09 26.48 3.51
CA LEU A 209 1.86 26.59 4.96
C LEU A 209 3.14 26.43 5.79
N VAL A 210 3.98 25.44 5.45
CA VAL A 210 5.25 25.18 6.15
C VAL A 210 6.22 26.34 5.97
N ASN A 211 6.25 26.98 4.81
CA ASN A 211 7.05 28.18 4.56
C ASN A 211 6.56 29.38 5.40
N ILE A 212 5.24 29.55 5.58
CA ILE A 212 4.68 30.55 6.50
C ILE A 212 5.12 30.29 7.95
N GLY A 213 5.09 29.03 8.40
CA GLY A 213 5.52 28.66 9.76
C GLY A 213 7.02 28.78 10.02
N LYS A 214 7.86 28.61 8.98
CA LYS A 214 9.34 28.77 9.05
C LYS A 214 9.83 30.21 8.85
N GLY A 215 9.02 31.09 8.25
CA GLY A 215 9.50 32.35 7.68
C GLY A 215 10.00 33.39 8.70
N LYS A 216 9.15 33.81 9.64
CA LYS A 216 9.60 34.59 10.80
C LYS A 216 10.11 33.64 11.88
N SER A 217 11.08 34.06 12.69
CA SER A 217 11.63 33.28 13.81
C SER A 217 10.54 32.66 14.70
N ASN A 218 9.46 33.41 14.96
CA ASN A 218 8.30 32.95 15.72
C ASN A 218 7.05 32.78 14.81
N GLY A 219 7.19 32.13 13.66
CA GLY A 219 6.07 31.83 12.75
C GLY A 219 4.99 30.94 13.37
N PRO A 220 3.72 31.05 12.94
CA PRO A 220 2.60 30.27 13.49
C PRO A 220 2.67 28.79 13.08
N CYS A 221 2.09 27.89 13.88
CA CYS A 221 2.15 26.44 13.64
C CYS A 221 1.28 26.02 12.44
N PRO A 222 1.86 25.49 11.34
CA PRO A 222 1.11 25.09 10.14
C PRO A 222 0.01 24.07 10.41
N TYR A 223 0.29 23.10 11.30
CA TYR A 223 -0.67 22.05 11.68
C TYR A 223 -1.93 22.64 12.34
N TYR A 224 -1.78 23.56 13.30
CA TYR A 224 -2.94 24.13 13.99
C TYR A 224 -3.63 25.22 13.17
N ILE A 225 -2.94 25.93 12.26
CA ILE A 225 -3.60 26.77 11.24
C ILE A 225 -4.55 25.94 10.37
N SER A 226 -4.10 24.78 9.89
CA SER A 226 -4.92 23.86 9.10
C SER A 226 -6.20 23.42 9.85
N ARG A 227 -6.07 23.07 11.13
CA ARG A 227 -7.20 22.67 12.00
C ARG A 227 -8.14 23.81 12.38
N GLU A 228 -7.63 25.04 12.52
CA GLU A 228 -8.46 26.21 12.83
C GLU A 228 -9.24 26.67 11.58
N LEU A 229 -8.62 26.63 10.40
CA LEU A 229 -9.31 26.86 9.14
C LEU A 229 -10.44 25.84 8.93
N SER A 230 -10.20 24.54 9.14
CA SER A 230 -11.15 23.48 8.79
C SER A 230 -12.49 23.50 9.55
N LYS A 231 -12.66 24.38 10.56
CA LYS A 231 -13.97 24.67 11.19
C LYS A 231 -14.95 25.43 10.27
N SER A 232 -14.42 26.19 9.31
CA SER A 232 -15.17 27.12 8.47
C SER A 232 -14.45 27.28 7.12
N VAL A 233 -14.80 26.41 6.18
CA VAL A 233 -14.28 26.37 4.81
C VAL A 233 -15.39 26.08 3.81
N ASP A 234 -15.19 26.51 2.57
CA ASP A 234 -15.99 26.10 1.42
C ASP A 234 -15.49 24.77 0.84
N ILE A 235 -14.18 24.52 0.91
CA ILE A 235 -13.54 23.29 0.45
C ILE A 235 -12.41 22.82 1.38
N LEU A 236 -12.39 21.53 1.68
CA LEU A 236 -11.40 20.85 2.51
C LEU A 236 -10.66 19.79 1.70
N PHE A 237 -9.33 19.90 1.61
CA PHE A 237 -8.48 18.90 0.97
C PHE A 237 -7.92 17.92 2.00
N ALA A 238 -8.17 16.63 1.84
CA ALA A 238 -7.80 15.60 2.81
C ALA A 238 -7.31 14.30 2.14
N PRO A 239 -6.32 13.58 2.70
CA PRO A 239 -6.03 12.22 2.27
C PRO A 239 -7.13 11.26 2.70
N TYR A 240 -7.38 10.20 1.91
CA TYR A 240 -8.37 9.16 2.19
C TYR A 240 -8.40 8.66 3.64
N ASN A 241 -7.24 8.42 4.25
CA ASN A 241 -7.13 7.87 5.60
C ASN A 241 -7.54 8.84 6.72
N TYR A 242 -7.70 10.14 6.45
CA TYR A 242 -8.30 11.06 7.42
C TYR A 242 -9.82 10.89 7.52
N LEU A 243 -10.44 10.36 6.47
CA LEU A 243 -11.89 10.25 6.33
C LEU A 243 -12.37 8.82 6.58
N ILE A 244 -11.66 7.81 6.06
CA ILE A 244 -12.07 6.40 6.12
C ILE A 244 -11.81 5.80 7.51
N ASP A 245 -10.63 6.06 8.09
CA ASP A 245 -10.22 5.56 9.41
C ASP A 245 -11.03 6.27 10.52
N PRO A 246 -11.83 5.54 11.33
CA PRO A 246 -12.63 6.14 12.39
C PRO A 246 -11.80 6.81 13.50
N GLY A 247 -10.57 6.36 13.75
CA GLY A 247 -9.66 6.98 14.71
C GLY A 247 -9.17 8.34 14.23
N ASN A 248 -8.74 8.43 12.97
CA ASN A 248 -8.35 9.73 12.38
C ASN A 248 -9.54 10.68 12.25
N ARG A 249 -10.73 10.16 11.92
CA ARG A 249 -11.96 10.97 11.78
C ARG A 249 -12.41 11.63 13.09
N ARG A 250 -12.11 11.05 14.27
CA ARG A 250 -12.33 11.72 15.58
C ARG A 250 -11.56 13.05 15.72
N SER A 251 -10.55 13.30 14.87
CA SER A 251 -9.86 14.61 14.81
C SER A 251 -10.59 15.65 13.95
N LEU A 252 -11.74 15.30 13.35
CA LEU A 252 -12.50 16.09 12.38
C LEU A 252 -13.91 16.47 12.88
N ASN A 253 -14.12 16.46 14.20
CA ASN A 253 -15.42 16.76 14.82
C ASN A 253 -15.91 18.21 14.55
N SER A 254 -15.07 19.09 14.02
CA SER A 254 -15.43 20.46 13.62
C SER A 254 -15.86 20.61 12.16
N ILE A 255 -15.91 19.52 11.38
CA ILE A 255 -16.51 19.52 10.04
C ILE A 255 -18.03 19.36 10.19
N PRO A 256 -18.85 20.26 9.61
CA PRO A 256 -20.28 19.97 9.42
C PRO A 256 -20.41 18.89 8.33
N TRP A 257 -20.77 17.68 8.73
CA TRP A 257 -20.97 16.55 7.80
C TRP A 257 -22.37 16.54 7.17
N ASP A 258 -23.35 17.12 7.86
CA ASP A 258 -24.70 17.27 7.34
C ASP A 258 -24.70 18.19 6.10
N ASN A 259 -25.43 17.76 5.06
CA ASN A 259 -25.48 18.39 3.74
C ASN A 259 -24.10 18.55 3.04
N ALA A 260 -23.02 17.94 3.56
CA ALA A 260 -21.69 18.03 2.97
C ALA A 260 -21.53 17.16 1.71
N VAL A 261 -20.57 17.51 0.87
CA VAL A 261 -20.24 16.80 -0.38
C VAL A 261 -18.91 16.09 -0.22
N LEU A 262 -18.84 14.80 -0.50
CA LEU A 262 -17.64 13.99 -0.33
C LEU A 262 -17.15 13.47 -1.68
N ILE A 263 -15.98 13.92 -2.11
CA ILE A 263 -15.37 13.60 -3.41
C ILE A 263 -14.14 12.71 -3.16
N PHE A 264 -14.04 11.55 -3.81
CA PHE A 264 -12.83 10.71 -3.81
C PHE A 264 -12.24 10.64 -5.24
N ASP A 265 -11.08 11.27 -5.45
CA ASP A 265 -10.36 11.31 -6.72
C ASP A 265 -9.19 10.32 -6.78
N GLU A 266 -9.07 9.63 -7.91
CA GLU A 266 -8.37 8.35 -8.08
C GLU A 266 -8.84 7.25 -7.12
N ALA A 267 -10.17 7.01 -7.09
CA ALA A 267 -10.86 6.04 -6.24
C ALA A 267 -10.66 4.55 -6.61
N HIS A 268 -9.72 4.21 -7.49
CA HIS A 268 -9.49 2.86 -8.03
C HIS A 268 -8.96 1.81 -7.03
N ASN A 269 -8.67 2.21 -5.78
CA ASN A 269 -8.33 1.32 -4.65
C ASN A 269 -9.15 1.62 -3.38
N LEU A 270 -10.24 2.37 -3.50
CA LEU A 270 -11.04 2.81 -2.36
C LEU A 270 -11.68 1.63 -1.62
N GLU A 271 -12.03 0.57 -2.35
CA GLU A 271 -12.58 -0.68 -1.82
C GLU A 271 -11.55 -1.41 -0.94
N SER A 272 -10.28 -1.49 -1.37
CA SER A 272 -9.23 -2.11 -0.56
C SER A 272 -8.91 -1.29 0.69
N ILE A 273 -8.88 0.05 0.57
CA ILE A 273 -8.53 0.94 1.68
C ILE A 273 -9.62 0.93 2.76
N CYS A 274 -10.90 0.85 2.38
CA CYS A 274 -12.00 0.71 3.34
C CYS A 274 -12.03 -0.66 4.03
N ALA A 275 -11.73 -1.74 3.31
CA ALA A 275 -11.62 -3.07 3.90
C ALA A 275 -10.43 -3.18 4.86
N ASP A 276 -9.27 -2.62 4.49
CA ASP A 276 -8.07 -2.65 5.31
C ASP A 276 -8.19 -1.77 6.56
N ALA A 277 -8.78 -0.57 6.47
CA ALA A 277 -9.05 0.29 7.64
C ALA A 277 -10.07 -0.30 8.63
N ALA A 278 -10.85 -1.29 8.20
CA ALA A 278 -11.78 -2.05 9.03
C ALA A 278 -11.21 -3.39 9.51
N SER A 279 -9.95 -3.72 9.22
CA SER A 279 -9.29 -5.01 9.49
C SER A 279 -8.07 -4.86 10.41
N PHE A 280 -7.58 -5.97 10.98
CA PHE A 280 -6.29 -5.98 11.67
C PHE A 280 -5.49 -7.29 11.51
N ASP A 281 -4.18 -7.18 11.70
CA ASP A 281 -3.22 -8.30 11.78
C ASP A 281 -2.35 -8.14 13.05
N LEU A 282 -2.65 -8.94 14.08
CA LEU A 282 -1.90 -8.99 15.34
C LEU A 282 -0.71 -9.94 15.21
N HIS A 283 0.44 -9.38 14.84
CA HIS A 283 1.71 -10.11 14.78
C HIS A 283 2.26 -10.44 16.18
N PRO A 284 2.95 -11.59 16.35
CA PRO A 284 3.48 -12.01 17.65
C PRO A 284 4.58 -11.07 18.15
N ASN A 285 5.39 -10.49 17.26
CA ASN A 285 6.40 -9.48 17.60
C ASN A 285 5.79 -8.14 18.10
N ASN A 286 4.53 -7.86 17.78
CA ASN A 286 3.82 -6.70 18.33
C ASN A 286 3.30 -7.04 19.72
N LEU A 287 2.66 -8.21 19.88
CA LEU A 287 2.10 -8.66 21.15
C LEU A 287 3.17 -8.86 22.24
N ALA A 288 4.32 -9.46 21.91
CA ALA A 288 5.44 -9.62 22.83
C ALA A 288 6.01 -8.27 23.32
N ALA A 289 6.02 -7.25 22.45
CA ALA A 289 6.42 -5.90 22.83
C ALA A 289 5.34 -5.16 23.66
N CYS A 290 4.05 -5.40 23.40
CA CYS A 290 2.96 -4.95 24.27
C CYS A 290 3.08 -5.52 25.69
N VAL A 291 3.45 -6.80 25.82
CA VAL A 291 3.75 -7.44 27.13
C VAL A 291 4.94 -6.78 27.83
N ALA A 292 5.97 -6.36 27.07
CA ALA A 292 7.12 -5.63 27.61
C ALA A 292 6.75 -4.20 28.07
N GLU A 293 5.99 -3.46 27.27
CA GLU A 293 5.50 -2.12 27.62
C GLU A 293 4.57 -2.14 28.85
N ALA A 294 3.64 -3.09 28.91
CA ALA A 294 2.79 -3.29 30.08
C ALA A 294 3.61 -3.66 31.33
N HIS A 295 4.73 -4.37 31.16
CA HIS A 295 5.65 -4.63 32.26
C HIS A 295 6.40 -3.38 32.72
N GLU A 296 6.81 -2.51 31.80
CA GLU A 296 7.49 -1.25 32.14
C GLU A 296 6.57 -0.27 32.86
N CYS A 297 5.27 -0.23 32.49
CA CYS A 297 4.25 0.51 33.23
C CYS A 297 4.19 0.12 34.72
N ILE A 298 4.33 -1.18 35.04
CA ILE A 298 4.36 -1.65 36.43
C ILE A 298 5.57 -1.05 37.17
N LYS A 299 6.76 -1.01 36.54
CA LYS A 299 7.97 -0.44 37.15
C LYS A 299 7.83 1.06 37.37
N LEU A 300 7.49 1.81 36.32
CA LEU A 300 7.33 3.27 36.37
C LEU A 300 6.27 3.69 37.41
N CYS A 301 5.13 2.99 37.44
CA CYS A 301 4.07 3.25 38.42
C CYS A 301 4.50 2.93 39.86
N SER A 302 5.34 1.91 40.06
CA SER A 302 5.88 1.56 41.39
C SER A 302 6.90 2.60 41.85
N ALA A 303 7.80 3.01 40.95
CA ALA A 303 8.82 4.04 41.23
C ALA A 303 8.20 5.39 41.59
N LYS A 304 7.15 5.84 40.87
CA LYS A 304 6.38 7.04 41.23
C LYS A 304 5.73 6.94 42.61
N ARG A 305 5.11 5.80 42.94
CA ARG A 305 4.49 5.60 44.27
C ARG A 305 5.50 5.69 45.42
N SER A 306 6.75 5.32 45.19
CA SER A 306 7.84 5.49 46.18
C SER A 306 8.43 6.91 46.27
N THR A 307 8.09 7.83 45.35
CA THR A 307 8.69 9.19 45.33
C THR A 307 7.70 10.33 45.57
N GLU A 308 6.47 10.25 45.08
CA GLU A 308 5.53 11.39 45.11
C GLU A 308 4.60 11.40 46.33
N ASN A 309 4.50 10.31 47.10
CA ASN A 309 3.60 10.12 48.27
C ASN A 309 2.10 10.42 48.02
N SER A 310 1.71 10.70 46.78
CA SER A 310 0.34 10.91 46.34
C SER A 310 -0.37 9.60 46.06
N ALA A 311 -1.51 9.37 46.71
CA ALA A 311 -2.40 8.24 46.43
C ALA A 311 -3.23 8.48 45.15
N ASP A 312 -2.57 8.85 44.04
CA ASP A 312 -3.24 9.15 42.78
C ASP A 312 -3.74 7.87 42.12
N LYS A 313 -5.05 7.64 42.26
CA LYS A 313 -5.75 6.41 41.86
C LYS A 313 -5.75 6.19 40.34
N GLN A 314 -5.34 7.18 39.55
CA GLN A 314 -5.26 7.05 38.09
C GLN A 314 -4.14 6.09 37.64
N PHE A 315 -3.09 5.91 38.45
CA PHE A 315 -1.96 5.02 38.13
C PHE A 315 -1.88 3.89 39.16
N ASP A 316 -2.23 2.67 38.75
CA ASP A 316 -2.22 1.49 39.61
C ASP A 316 -1.45 0.31 38.99
N PRO A 317 -0.39 -0.22 39.66
CA PRO A 317 0.39 -1.33 39.16
C PRO A 317 -0.42 -2.62 38.96
N GLU A 318 -1.50 -2.83 39.73
CA GLU A 318 -2.38 -4.00 39.54
C GLU A 318 -3.08 -3.97 38.17
N ASN A 319 -3.56 -2.81 37.70
CA ASN A 319 -4.16 -2.68 36.38
C ASN A 319 -3.16 -3.04 35.26
N TYR A 320 -1.92 -2.57 35.36
CA TYR A 320 -0.87 -2.90 34.38
C TYR A 320 -0.40 -4.37 34.48
N ALA A 321 -0.39 -4.96 35.68
CA ALA A 321 -0.12 -6.38 35.88
C ALA A 321 -1.22 -7.26 35.25
N ILE A 322 -2.50 -6.88 35.40
CA ILE A 322 -3.63 -7.57 34.76
C ILE A 322 -3.56 -7.41 33.23
N LEU A 323 -3.26 -6.22 32.71
CA LEU A 323 -3.05 -5.98 31.28
C LEU A 323 -1.92 -6.87 30.73
N LYS A 324 -0.76 -6.93 31.40
CA LYS A 324 0.34 -7.84 31.05
C LYS A 324 -0.11 -9.31 31.03
N ALA A 325 -0.83 -9.75 32.06
CA ALA A 325 -1.32 -11.13 32.16
C ALA A 325 -2.32 -11.49 31.05
N LEU A 326 -3.24 -10.57 30.70
CA LEU A 326 -4.20 -10.76 29.61
C LEU A 326 -3.51 -10.85 28.24
N LEU A 327 -2.49 -10.01 27.99
CA LEU A 327 -1.71 -10.05 26.75
C LEU A 327 -0.90 -11.35 26.62
N MET A 328 -0.32 -11.85 27.72
CA MET A 328 0.36 -13.16 27.74
C MET A 328 -0.63 -14.33 27.55
N ALA A 329 -1.82 -14.25 28.14
CA ALA A 329 -2.88 -15.25 27.96
C ALA A 329 -3.41 -15.26 26.50
N LEU A 330 -3.53 -14.09 25.88
CA LEU A 330 -3.85 -13.95 24.46
C LEU A 330 -2.77 -14.57 23.57
N GLU A 331 -1.49 -14.30 23.84
CA GLU A 331 -0.36 -14.90 23.09
C GLU A 331 -0.39 -16.44 23.20
N LYS A 332 -0.56 -16.96 24.41
CA LYS A 332 -0.70 -18.39 24.67
C LYS A 332 -1.87 -18.99 23.89
N LYS A 333 -3.07 -18.37 23.96
CA LYS A 333 -4.27 -18.90 23.30
C LYS A 333 -4.17 -18.88 21.77
N ILE A 334 -3.53 -17.88 21.17
CA ILE A 334 -3.20 -17.88 19.73
C ILE A 334 -2.25 -19.04 19.40
N GLY A 335 -1.32 -19.38 20.31
CA GLY A 335 -0.42 -20.54 20.23
C GLY A 335 -1.11 -21.91 20.35
N GLU A 336 -2.27 -21.99 21.01
CA GLU A 336 -2.98 -23.26 21.28
C GLU A 336 -3.95 -23.69 20.18
N LEU A 337 -4.34 -22.80 19.25
CA LEU A 337 -5.25 -23.13 18.15
C LEU A 337 -4.70 -24.27 17.26
N VAL A 338 -5.57 -25.14 16.76
CA VAL A 338 -5.18 -26.18 15.79
C VAL A 338 -5.07 -25.57 14.39
N ILE A 339 -3.95 -25.85 13.71
CA ILE A 339 -3.71 -25.47 12.30
C ILE A 339 -3.48 -26.78 11.54
N GLU A 340 -4.49 -27.24 10.81
CA GLU A 340 -4.47 -28.53 10.08
C GLU A 340 -3.55 -28.49 8.85
N SER A 341 -3.49 -27.35 8.16
CA SER A 341 -2.60 -27.10 7.02
C SER A 341 -1.91 -25.75 7.16
N LYS A 342 -0.59 -25.73 7.02
CA LYS A 342 0.22 -24.50 7.05
C LYS A 342 -0.01 -23.60 5.83
N GLU A 343 -0.62 -24.12 4.76
CA GLU A 343 -0.97 -23.33 3.56
C GLU A 343 -2.36 -22.70 3.66
N LEU A 344 -3.30 -23.34 4.37
CA LEU A 344 -4.68 -22.88 4.49
C LEU A 344 -4.94 -22.05 5.77
N GLY A 345 -4.13 -22.25 6.81
CA GLY A 345 -4.30 -21.63 8.12
C GLY A 345 -5.49 -22.16 8.92
N CYS A 346 -5.64 -21.73 10.16
CA CYS A 346 -6.90 -21.91 10.89
C CYS A 346 -7.87 -20.80 10.46
N THR A 347 -9.07 -21.14 9.99
CA THR A 347 -10.08 -20.16 9.56
C THR A 347 -11.45 -20.43 10.19
N LYS A 348 -12.10 -19.38 10.71
CA LYS A 348 -13.44 -19.45 11.32
C LYS A 348 -14.31 -18.25 10.90
N ALA A 349 -15.61 -18.32 11.18
CA ALA A 349 -16.53 -17.21 10.98
C ALA A 349 -16.10 -15.97 11.79
N GLY A 350 -16.40 -14.76 11.30
CA GLY A 350 -15.95 -13.52 11.95
C GLY A 350 -16.42 -13.37 13.39
N SER A 351 -17.62 -13.86 13.73
CA SER A 351 -18.18 -13.85 15.09
C SER A 351 -17.37 -14.62 16.13
N TYR A 352 -16.56 -15.60 15.71
CA TYR A 352 -15.73 -16.41 16.62
C TYR A 352 -14.72 -15.57 17.42
N ILE A 353 -14.41 -14.34 17.00
CA ILE A 353 -13.58 -13.42 17.78
C ILE A 353 -14.16 -13.16 19.17
N TYR A 354 -15.49 -13.11 19.30
CA TYR A 354 -16.16 -12.84 20.58
C TYR A 354 -16.06 -14.05 21.51
N ASP A 355 -16.32 -15.26 21.00
CA ASP A 355 -16.12 -16.51 21.75
C ASP A 355 -14.65 -16.59 22.24
N PHE A 356 -13.72 -16.43 21.30
CA PHE A 356 -12.28 -16.50 21.51
C PHE A 356 -11.78 -15.51 22.58
N LEU A 357 -12.30 -14.28 22.61
CA LEU A 357 -11.97 -13.26 23.59
C LEU A 357 -12.73 -13.41 24.93
N SER A 358 -13.96 -13.94 24.91
CA SER A 358 -14.81 -14.09 26.11
C SER A 358 -14.21 -15.05 27.14
N GLU A 359 -13.54 -16.12 26.70
CA GLU A 359 -12.80 -17.04 27.58
C GLU A 359 -11.63 -16.36 28.30
N LEU A 360 -11.08 -15.27 27.73
CA LEU A 360 -10.07 -14.41 28.37
C LEU A 360 -10.71 -13.30 29.23
N ASN A 361 -12.04 -13.34 29.45
CA ASN A 361 -12.87 -12.28 30.01
C ASN A 361 -12.79 -10.93 29.25
N ILE A 362 -12.45 -10.93 27.96
CA ILE A 362 -12.45 -9.73 27.11
C ILE A 362 -13.82 -9.63 26.41
N THR A 363 -14.65 -8.69 26.85
CA THR A 363 -16.05 -8.48 26.41
C THR A 363 -16.31 -7.00 26.09
N SER A 364 -17.51 -6.65 25.61
CA SER A 364 -17.86 -5.24 25.32
C SER A 364 -17.90 -4.31 26.55
N ASP A 365 -17.88 -4.86 27.76
CA ASP A 365 -17.86 -4.10 29.00
C ASP A 365 -16.45 -3.99 29.59
N THR A 366 -15.66 -5.07 29.52
CA THR A 366 -14.27 -5.07 30.00
C THR A 366 -13.32 -4.38 29.02
N SER A 367 -13.61 -4.41 27.72
CA SER A 367 -12.83 -3.70 26.68
C SER A 367 -12.74 -2.19 26.92
N LYS A 368 -13.79 -1.54 27.44
CA LYS A 368 -13.79 -0.11 27.80
C LYS A 368 -12.72 0.18 28.86
N LYS A 369 -12.74 -0.57 29.97
CA LYS A 369 -11.74 -0.48 31.05
C LYS A 369 -10.32 -0.79 30.54
N LEU A 370 -10.18 -1.73 29.60
CA LEU A 370 -8.88 -2.07 29.00
C LEU A 370 -8.37 -0.95 28.08
N ILE A 371 -9.24 -0.30 27.30
CA ILE A 371 -8.91 0.88 26.49
C ILE A 371 -8.48 2.04 27.41
N GLU A 372 -9.24 2.33 28.47
CA GLU A 372 -8.88 3.33 29.49
C GLU A 372 -7.52 3.01 30.15
N THR A 373 -7.27 1.74 30.49
CA THR A 373 -6.00 1.29 31.06
C THR A 373 -4.84 1.45 30.07
N ILE A 374 -5.06 1.21 28.77
CA ILE A 374 -4.04 1.39 27.73
C ILE A 374 -3.78 2.88 27.48
N ASP A 375 -4.82 3.71 27.40
CA ASP A 375 -4.67 5.17 27.21
C ASP A 375 -3.88 5.78 28.41
N CYS A 376 -4.09 5.28 29.64
CA CYS A 376 -3.24 5.62 30.80
C CYS A 376 -1.81 5.02 30.74
N ALA A 377 -1.64 3.80 30.22
CA ALA A 377 -0.33 3.17 30.03
C ALA A 377 0.56 3.97 29.07
N SER A 378 0.00 4.42 27.94
CA SER A 378 0.72 5.24 26.95
C SER A 378 1.20 6.56 27.55
N LEU A 379 0.37 7.25 28.34
CA LEU A 379 0.78 8.47 29.05
C LEU A 379 1.92 8.21 30.05
N LEU A 380 1.84 7.12 30.83
CA LEU A 380 2.87 6.79 31.83
C LEU A 380 4.23 6.47 31.20
N LEU A 381 4.23 5.75 30.07
CA LEU A 381 5.46 5.42 29.33
C LEU A 381 6.14 6.69 28.78
N GLU A 382 5.37 7.68 28.35
CA GLU A 382 5.93 8.94 27.82
C GLU A 382 6.51 9.84 28.91
N GLU A 383 5.89 9.89 30.08
CA GLU A 383 6.44 10.61 31.24
C GLU A 383 7.73 9.93 31.75
N GLY A 384 7.77 8.59 31.81
CA GLY A 384 8.98 7.84 32.16
C GLY A 384 10.15 8.13 31.22
N ASN A 385 9.93 8.05 29.90
CA ASN A 385 10.93 8.38 28.88
C ASN A 385 11.38 9.87 28.90
N SER A 386 10.62 10.74 29.56
CA SER A 386 10.95 12.17 29.67
C SER A 386 11.73 12.52 30.94
N ALA A 387 11.56 11.74 32.02
CA ALA A 387 12.16 12.02 33.33
C ALA A 387 13.67 11.76 33.39
N GLU A 388 14.20 10.82 32.59
CA GLU A 388 15.64 10.51 32.54
C GLU A 388 16.46 11.55 31.73
N THR A 389 15.80 12.44 30.98
CA THR A 389 16.47 13.42 30.11
C THR A 389 16.38 14.84 30.67
N GLY A 390 17.48 15.32 31.24
CA GLY A 390 17.66 16.74 31.59
C GLY A 390 17.57 17.68 30.36
N PRO A 391 17.43 19.00 30.58
CA PRO A 391 17.18 19.98 29.52
C PRO A 391 18.37 20.12 28.54
N GLY A 392 18.40 19.27 27.52
CA GLY A 392 19.45 19.19 26.50
C GLY A 392 19.73 17.78 25.98
N ALA A 393 19.27 16.73 26.66
CA ALA A 393 19.49 15.34 26.24
C ALA A 393 18.51 14.87 25.14
N GLN A 394 18.98 13.99 24.25
CA GLN A 394 18.16 13.45 23.15
C GLN A 394 17.18 12.38 23.66
N ALA A 395 15.89 12.69 23.70
CA ALA A 395 14.84 11.75 24.09
C ALA A 395 14.77 10.55 23.11
N LYS A 396 15.08 9.35 23.61
CA LYS A 396 14.89 8.07 22.89
C LYS A 396 13.42 7.65 22.87
N ALA A 397 12.57 8.45 22.24
CA ALA A 397 11.14 8.21 22.19
C ALA A 397 10.81 6.90 21.46
N THR A 398 10.39 5.88 22.22
CA THR A 398 9.88 4.61 21.68
C THR A 398 8.40 4.75 21.38
N VAL A 399 7.94 4.26 20.22
CA VAL A 399 6.50 4.25 19.90
C VAL A 399 5.81 3.17 20.71
N CYS A 400 4.81 3.57 21.52
CA CYS A 400 3.97 2.64 22.27
C CYS A 400 3.19 1.73 21.31
N ARG A 401 3.30 0.43 21.51
CA ARG A 401 2.61 -0.61 20.74
C ARG A 401 1.34 -1.09 21.43
N LEU A 402 1.18 -0.89 22.75
CA LEU A 402 -0.09 -1.16 23.45
C LEU A 402 -1.28 -0.49 22.77
N GLU A 403 -1.07 0.70 22.18
CA GLU A 403 -2.07 1.43 21.39
C GLU A 403 -2.64 0.59 20.23
N SER A 404 -1.89 -0.37 19.67
CA SER A 404 -2.40 -1.29 18.64
C SER A 404 -3.44 -2.28 19.18
N ILE A 405 -3.34 -2.68 20.46
CA ILE A 405 -4.35 -3.52 21.12
C ILE A 405 -5.62 -2.72 21.40
N ARG A 406 -5.47 -1.47 21.84
CA ARG A 406 -6.56 -0.52 22.02
C ARG A 406 -7.35 -0.29 20.72
N ASP A 407 -6.65 -0.07 19.61
CA ASP A 407 -7.30 0.13 18.31
C ASP A 407 -7.95 -1.16 17.77
N ILE A 408 -7.37 -2.34 18.06
CA ILE A 408 -8.01 -3.66 17.81
C ILE A 408 -9.32 -3.82 18.62
N LEU A 409 -9.35 -3.41 19.88
CA LEU A 409 -10.56 -3.46 20.72
C LEU A 409 -11.64 -2.49 20.21
N ASP A 410 -11.25 -1.29 19.78
CA ASP A 410 -12.13 -0.29 19.14
C ASP A 410 -12.75 -0.81 17.82
N ILE A 411 -12.03 -1.68 17.08
CA ILE A 411 -12.52 -2.37 15.87
C ILE A 411 -13.48 -3.53 16.22
N ILE A 412 -13.17 -4.36 17.22
CA ILE A 412 -13.96 -5.56 17.56
C ILE A 412 -15.27 -5.21 18.27
N PHE A 413 -15.24 -4.32 19.27
CA PHE A 413 -16.43 -4.00 20.08
C PHE A 413 -17.20 -2.79 19.53
N ARG A 414 -17.09 -2.57 18.22
CA ARG A 414 -17.54 -1.37 17.53
C ARG A 414 -19.05 -1.16 17.65
N GLY A 415 -19.44 -0.09 18.37
CA GLY A 415 -20.85 0.24 18.62
C GLY A 415 -21.57 -0.73 19.56
N GLY A 416 -20.86 -1.60 20.27
CA GLY A 416 -21.42 -2.56 21.23
C GLY A 416 -22.17 -3.76 20.63
N GLY A 417 -22.43 -3.78 19.31
CA GLY A 417 -23.18 -4.81 18.61
C GLY A 417 -22.31 -5.72 17.73
N GLN A 418 -22.65 -7.01 17.66
CA GLN A 418 -21.87 -8.02 16.94
C GLN A 418 -22.22 -8.15 15.44
N ASP A 419 -23.30 -7.49 14.97
CA ASP A 419 -23.88 -7.69 13.63
C ASP A 419 -22.93 -7.47 12.46
N HIS A 420 -21.89 -6.64 12.65
CA HIS A 420 -20.89 -6.36 11.64
C HIS A 420 -19.97 -7.56 11.38
N ALA A 421 -19.78 -8.47 12.36
CA ALA A 421 -18.86 -9.59 12.27
C ALA A 421 -19.22 -10.64 11.19
N LYS A 422 -20.45 -10.64 10.65
CA LYS A 422 -20.83 -11.46 9.47
C LYS A 422 -20.00 -11.13 8.23
N TYR A 423 -19.54 -9.88 8.12
CA TYR A 423 -18.67 -9.38 7.05
C TYR A 423 -17.19 -9.75 7.22
N TYR A 424 -16.83 -10.38 8.35
CA TYR A 424 -15.44 -10.66 8.72
C TYR A 424 -15.11 -12.15 8.63
N ARG A 425 -13.81 -12.47 8.57
CA ARG A 425 -13.28 -13.82 8.84
C ARG A 425 -12.21 -13.75 9.93
N PHE A 426 -12.29 -14.68 10.88
CA PHE A 426 -11.24 -14.95 11.85
C PHE A 426 -10.23 -15.90 11.21
N HIS A 427 -8.95 -15.57 11.26
CA HIS A 427 -7.92 -16.33 10.56
C HIS A 427 -6.59 -16.31 11.32
N VAL A 428 -5.87 -17.43 11.35
CA VAL A 428 -4.56 -17.56 12.02
C VAL A 428 -3.59 -18.36 11.16
N ASN A 429 -2.44 -17.76 10.87
CA ASN A 429 -1.34 -18.37 10.11
C ASN A 429 -0.08 -18.52 10.96
N GLU A 430 0.66 -19.59 10.69
CA GLU A 430 2.01 -19.82 11.21
C GLU A 430 3.05 -19.28 10.21
N SER A 431 3.85 -18.31 10.64
CA SER A 431 4.96 -17.78 9.83
C SER A 431 6.28 -18.46 10.18
N GLN A 432 6.94 -19.09 9.20
CA GLN A 432 8.33 -19.51 9.37
C GLN A 432 9.24 -18.28 9.36
N GLN A 433 10.00 -18.06 10.44
CA GLN A 433 11.01 -17.00 10.47
C GLN A 433 12.21 -17.35 9.57
N THR A 434 12.24 -16.78 8.37
CA THR A 434 13.38 -16.90 7.45
C THR A 434 14.55 -16.05 7.91
N SER A 435 15.42 -16.64 8.73
CA SER A 435 16.81 -16.21 9.04
C SER A 435 16.99 -14.74 9.48
N GLY A 436 17.11 -14.51 10.79
CA GLY A 436 17.43 -13.20 11.38
C GLY A 436 18.37 -13.29 12.58
N ASP A 437 17.94 -13.97 13.65
CA ASP A 437 18.62 -13.96 14.95
C ASP A 437 19.14 -15.33 15.43
N ALA A 438 20.20 -15.27 16.23
CA ALA A 438 21.00 -16.41 16.66
C ALA A 438 20.63 -16.96 18.06
N LEU A 439 19.34 -16.99 18.40
CA LEU A 439 18.87 -17.53 19.69
C LEU A 439 17.60 -18.40 19.55
N LYS A 440 17.77 -19.65 19.07
CA LYS A 440 16.69 -20.66 19.05
C LYS A 440 16.41 -21.25 20.45
N VAL A 441 15.83 -20.46 21.34
CA VAL A 441 15.23 -20.96 22.60
C VAL A 441 13.86 -21.55 22.28
N LEU A 442 13.85 -22.87 22.06
CA LEU A 442 12.69 -23.71 21.73
C LEU A 442 11.97 -23.37 20.40
N GLY A 443 11.27 -24.36 19.86
CA GLY A 443 10.55 -24.27 18.58
C GLY A 443 9.16 -23.63 18.70
N LYS A 444 9.04 -22.44 19.32
CA LYS A 444 7.74 -21.75 19.46
C LYS A 444 7.24 -21.30 18.07
N SER A 445 6.17 -21.93 17.58
CA SER A 445 5.59 -21.61 16.28
C SER A 445 4.98 -20.20 16.30
N SER A 446 5.55 -19.30 15.50
CA SER A 446 5.20 -17.87 15.53
C SER A 446 3.94 -17.65 14.68
N ARG A 447 2.85 -17.20 15.32
CA ARG A 447 1.52 -17.12 14.71
C ARG A 447 0.98 -15.71 14.71
N THR A 448 0.39 -15.29 13.59
CA THR A 448 -0.33 -14.01 13.45
C THR A 448 -1.83 -14.27 13.54
N LEU A 449 -2.52 -13.51 14.38
CA LEU A 449 -3.98 -13.48 14.44
C LEU A 449 -4.52 -12.37 13.54
N SER A 450 -5.41 -12.71 12.62
CA SER A 450 -5.98 -11.82 11.62
C SER A 450 -7.50 -11.77 11.74
N TRP A 451 -8.07 -10.57 11.66
CA TRP A 451 -9.52 -10.38 11.53
C TRP A 451 -9.76 -9.45 10.34
N TRP A 452 -10.19 -10.03 9.23
CA TRP A 452 -10.30 -9.33 7.94
C TRP A 452 -11.75 -9.07 7.58
N CYS A 453 -12.08 -7.79 7.37
CA CYS A 453 -13.33 -7.35 6.79
C CYS A 453 -13.30 -7.54 5.26
N PHE A 454 -14.38 -8.09 4.68
CA PHE A 454 -14.53 -8.21 3.24
C PHE A 454 -15.67 -7.35 2.65
N ASN A 455 -16.37 -6.57 3.49
CA ASN A 455 -17.36 -5.56 3.11
C ASN A 455 -16.82 -4.12 3.35
N PRO A 456 -16.20 -3.47 2.34
CA PRO A 456 -15.74 -2.10 2.48
C PRO A 456 -16.87 -1.08 2.67
N GLY A 457 -18.12 -1.44 2.37
CA GLY A 457 -19.30 -0.58 2.59
C GLY A 457 -19.52 -0.18 4.04
N LEU A 458 -18.98 -0.93 5.02
CA LEU A 458 -19.08 -0.57 6.44
C LEU A 458 -18.55 0.85 6.74
N ALA A 459 -17.40 1.22 6.17
CA ALA A 459 -16.80 2.53 6.37
C ALA A 459 -17.58 3.65 5.65
N MET A 460 -18.22 3.31 4.53
CA MET A 460 -18.94 4.26 3.68
C MET A 460 -20.36 4.56 4.16
N GLN A 461 -21.04 3.57 4.73
CA GLN A 461 -22.38 3.74 5.33
C GLN A 461 -22.40 4.68 6.53
N GLU A 462 -21.24 4.99 7.12
CA GLU A 462 -21.11 6.00 8.18
C GLU A 462 -21.35 7.42 7.66
N PHE A 463 -20.91 7.74 6.45
CA PHE A 463 -21.13 9.07 5.85
C PHE A 463 -22.62 9.32 5.60
N LEU A 464 -23.38 8.30 5.20
CA LEU A 464 -24.84 8.38 5.08
C LEU A 464 -25.50 8.69 6.44
N LYS A 465 -25.04 8.07 7.53
CA LYS A 465 -25.52 8.34 8.91
C LYS A 465 -25.12 9.72 9.42
N LEU A 466 -24.13 10.36 8.82
CA LEU A 466 -23.66 11.72 9.15
C LEU A 466 -24.33 12.81 8.31
N GLY A 467 -25.32 12.48 7.46
CA GLY A 467 -26.04 13.47 6.64
C GLY A 467 -25.33 13.93 5.37
N VAL A 468 -24.26 13.22 4.93
CA VAL A 468 -23.51 13.59 3.72
C VAL A 468 -24.42 13.54 2.49
N ARG A 469 -24.54 14.69 1.82
CA ARG A 469 -25.44 14.94 0.68
C ARG A 469 -25.15 14.04 -0.52
N SER A 470 -23.88 13.83 -0.84
CA SER A 470 -23.46 13.07 -2.03
C SER A 470 -22.03 12.58 -1.90
N ILE A 471 -21.81 11.31 -2.24
CA ILE A 471 -20.49 10.69 -2.38
C ILE A 471 -20.18 10.55 -3.88
N ILE A 472 -19.17 11.25 -4.37
CA ILE A 472 -18.72 11.23 -5.77
C ILE A 472 -17.39 10.47 -5.85
N LEU A 473 -17.35 9.36 -6.59
CA LEU A 473 -16.13 8.59 -6.83
C LEU A 473 -15.66 8.76 -8.27
N THR A 474 -14.37 9.01 -8.47
CA THR A 474 -13.79 9.24 -9.81
C THR A 474 -12.38 8.68 -9.95
N SER A 475 -12.05 8.20 -11.15
CA SER A 475 -10.71 7.76 -11.56
C SER A 475 -10.67 7.58 -13.09
N GLY A 476 -9.49 7.39 -13.66
CA GLY A 476 -9.34 6.87 -15.04
C GLY A 476 -9.56 5.36 -15.21
N THR A 477 -9.80 4.61 -14.13
CA THR A 477 -9.84 3.13 -14.17
C THR A 477 -10.82 2.51 -13.14
N LEU A 478 -12.08 2.95 -13.11
CA LEU A 478 -13.11 2.36 -12.22
C LEU A 478 -13.77 1.10 -12.82
N SER A 479 -13.88 1.04 -14.15
CA SER A 479 -14.54 -0.01 -14.92
C SER A 479 -14.08 -1.44 -14.52
N PRO A 480 -15.01 -2.40 -14.34
CA PRO A 480 -16.46 -2.25 -14.49
C PRO A 480 -17.14 -1.53 -13.31
N LEU A 481 -17.97 -0.53 -13.64
CA LEU A 481 -18.66 0.33 -12.66
C LEU A 481 -19.58 -0.45 -11.70
N ASP A 482 -20.34 -1.41 -12.22
CA ASP A 482 -21.24 -2.28 -11.45
C ASP A 482 -20.54 -2.96 -10.27
N SER A 483 -19.34 -3.48 -10.51
CA SER A 483 -18.60 -4.25 -9.52
C SER A 483 -18.13 -3.40 -8.35
N LEU A 484 -17.73 -2.15 -8.60
CA LEU A 484 -17.33 -1.23 -7.54
C LEU A 484 -18.53 -0.81 -6.69
N ALA A 485 -19.69 -0.55 -7.30
CA ALA A 485 -20.93 -0.27 -6.59
C ALA A 485 -21.36 -1.45 -5.70
N MET A 486 -21.29 -2.69 -6.23
CA MET A 486 -21.56 -3.91 -5.48
C MET A 486 -20.58 -4.13 -4.32
N GLU A 487 -19.26 -3.95 -4.53
CA GLU A 487 -18.28 -4.11 -3.45
C GLU A 487 -18.47 -3.09 -2.32
N LEU A 488 -18.76 -1.83 -2.66
CA LEU A 488 -18.99 -0.78 -1.67
C LEU A 488 -20.37 -0.84 -0.99
N ASN A 489 -21.27 -1.71 -1.46
CA ASN A 489 -22.63 -1.86 -0.93
C ASN A 489 -23.35 -0.49 -0.77
N LEU A 490 -23.22 0.33 -1.81
CA LEU A 490 -23.77 1.68 -1.93
C LEU A 490 -24.46 1.85 -3.29
N GLU A 491 -25.56 2.60 -3.30
CA GLU A 491 -26.20 3.01 -4.55
C GLU A 491 -25.46 4.21 -5.18
N PHE A 492 -25.16 4.07 -6.47
CA PHE A 492 -24.63 5.12 -7.34
C PHE A 492 -25.56 5.24 -8.57
N PRO A 493 -26.66 6.02 -8.47
CA PRO A 493 -27.62 6.20 -9.56
C PRO A 493 -27.10 7.14 -10.65
N VAL A 494 -26.21 8.09 -10.32
CA VAL A 494 -25.52 8.91 -11.31
C VAL A 494 -24.24 8.18 -11.75
N ARG A 495 -24.08 7.94 -13.05
CA ARG A 495 -22.93 7.19 -13.60
C ARG A 495 -22.43 7.78 -14.91
N LEU A 496 -21.15 7.63 -15.18
CA LEU A 496 -20.51 8.04 -16.44
C LEU A 496 -19.33 7.13 -16.77
N GLU A 497 -19.24 6.68 -18.03
CA GLU A 497 -18.03 6.09 -18.64
C GLU A 497 -17.69 6.94 -19.88
N ASN A 498 -16.82 7.94 -19.71
CA ASN A 498 -16.49 8.89 -20.77
C ASN A 498 -15.63 8.25 -21.88
N PRO A 499 -15.82 8.63 -23.17
CA PRO A 499 -14.86 8.33 -24.23
C PRO A 499 -13.54 9.11 -24.03
N HIS A 500 -12.49 8.74 -24.78
CA HIS A 500 -11.22 9.46 -24.75
C HIS A 500 -11.21 10.60 -25.79
N VAL A 501 -10.58 11.73 -25.45
CA VAL A 501 -10.35 12.92 -26.30
C VAL A 501 -9.34 12.72 -27.45
N ILE A 502 -9.10 11.48 -27.90
CA ILE A 502 -8.15 11.18 -29.00
C ILE A 502 -8.88 10.57 -30.19
N SER A 503 -8.34 10.87 -31.37
CA SER A 503 -8.77 10.29 -32.64
C SER A 503 -8.23 8.85 -32.81
N PRO A 504 -8.92 7.97 -33.56
CA PRO A 504 -8.52 6.57 -33.76
C PRO A 504 -7.09 6.35 -34.28
N ASP A 505 -6.54 7.30 -35.02
CA ASP A 505 -5.18 7.26 -35.57
C ASP A 505 -4.08 7.58 -34.55
N GLN A 506 -4.43 8.10 -33.37
CA GLN A 506 -3.48 8.47 -32.30
C GLN A 506 -3.07 7.29 -31.41
N ILE A 507 -3.78 6.16 -31.48
CA ILE A 507 -3.51 5.00 -30.63
C ILE A 507 -3.47 3.71 -31.44
N TRP A 508 -2.49 2.86 -31.10
CA TRP A 508 -2.40 1.49 -31.60
C TRP A 508 -2.55 0.54 -30.41
N VAL A 509 -3.44 -0.47 -30.50
CA VAL A 509 -3.63 -1.46 -29.43
C VAL A 509 -3.63 -2.85 -30.03
N GLY A 510 -2.65 -3.69 -29.64
CA GLY A 510 -2.46 -5.00 -30.24
C GLY A 510 -2.20 -6.11 -29.22
N VAL A 511 -2.91 -7.22 -29.37
CA VAL A 511 -2.64 -8.48 -28.65
C VAL A 511 -1.66 -9.33 -29.43
N VAL A 512 -0.62 -9.79 -28.73
CA VAL A 512 0.51 -10.57 -29.26
C VAL A 512 0.50 -11.93 -28.56
N PRO A 513 -0.29 -12.91 -29.05
CA PRO A 513 -0.42 -14.22 -28.42
C PRO A 513 0.77 -15.14 -28.69
N VAL A 514 1.50 -14.90 -29.78
CA VAL A 514 2.71 -15.64 -30.18
C VAL A 514 3.87 -14.68 -30.46
N GLY A 515 5.09 -15.11 -30.20
CA GLY A 515 6.30 -14.32 -30.45
C GLY A 515 7.00 -14.61 -31.78
N PRO A 516 8.27 -14.18 -31.92
CA PRO A 516 9.03 -14.27 -33.18
C PRO A 516 9.23 -15.68 -33.74
N SER A 517 9.26 -16.73 -32.90
CA SER A 517 9.37 -18.13 -33.33
C SER A 517 8.01 -18.85 -33.42
N GLY A 518 6.91 -18.10 -33.28
CA GLY A 518 5.54 -18.63 -33.29
C GLY A 518 5.13 -19.30 -31.98
N GLN A 519 5.91 -19.16 -30.91
CA GLN A 519 5.64 -19.80 -29.63
C GLN A 519 4.73 -18.94 -28.76
N ALA A 520 3.85 -19.60 -28.00
CA ALA A 520 2.83 -18.94 -27.21
C ALA A 520 3.42 -18.07 -26.08
N LEU A 521 3.05 -16.80 -26.06
CA LEU A 521 3.33 -15.87 -24.98
C LEU A 521 2.25 -16.04 -23.91
N ASN A 522 2.55 -16.79 -22.86
CA ASN A 522 1.65 -16.98 -21.72
C ASN A 522 2.44 -16.87 -20.41
N SER A 523 2.11 -15.86 -19.59
CA SER A 523 2.76 -15.60 -18.29
C SER A 523 2.11 -16.29 -17.08
N SER A 524 1.24 -17.27 -17.30
CA SER A 524 0.66 -18.09 -16.22
C SER A 524 1.75 -18.82 -15.44
N TYR A 525 1.40 -19.28 -14.23
CA TYR A 525 2.32 -20.05 -13.38
C TYR A 525 2.88 -21.31 -14.07
N ARG A 526 2.12 -21.90 -15.00
CA ARG A 526 2.51 -23.12 -15.74
C ARG A 526 3.67 -22.88 -16.72
N THR A 527 3.76 -21.67 -17.29
CA THR A 527 4.57 -21.39 -18.49
C THR A 527 5.65 -20.33 -18.27
N ARG A 528 5.42 -19.34 -17.38
CA ARG A 528 6.30 -18.17 -17.17
C ARG A 528 7.73 -18.51 -16.74
N GLU A 529 7.94 -19.70 -16.16
CA GLU A 529 9.25 -20.14 -15.67
C GLU A 529 10.09 -20.81 -16.77
N THR A 530 9.48 -21.21 -17.89
CA THR A 530 10.17 -21.91 -18.98
C THR A 530 11.22 -21.02 -19.66
N ILE A 531 12.28 -21.66 -20.15
CA ILE A 531 13.34 -21.02 -20.95
C ILE A 531 12.73 -20.43 -22.23
N GLN A 532 11.86 -21.20 -22.90
CA GLN A 532 11.18 -20.82 -24.13
C GLN A 532 10.37 -19.52 -23.99
N TYR A 533 9.51 -19.40 -22.97
CA TYR A 533 8.76 -18.18 -22.72
C TYR A 533 9.68 -16.96 -22.51
N LYS A 534 10.74 -17.12 -21.69
CA LYS A 534 11.69 -16.04 -21.40
C LYS A 534 12.47 -15.61 -22.65
N GLN A 535 12.90 -16.55 -23.48
CA GLN A 535 13.59 -16.30 -24.75
C GLN A 535 12.69 -15.62 -25.79
N GLU A 536 11.44 -16.08 -25.92
CA GLU A 536 10.48 -15.58 -26.90
C GLU A 536 10.01 -14.16 -26.54
N LEU A 537 9.65 -13.91 -25.28
CA LEU A 537 9.31 -12.57 -24.77
C LEU A 537 10.48 -11.59 -24.94
N GLY A 538 11.69 -12.02 -24.61
CA GLY A 538 12.90 -11.20 -24.77
C GLY A 538 13.17 -10.84 -26.23
N SER A 539 12.99 -11.80 -27.13
CA SER A 539 13.14 -11.60 -28.58
C SER A 539 12.06 -10.68 -29.16
N ALA A 540 10.83 -10.74 -28.64
CA ALA A 540 9.78 -9.76 -28.97
C ALA A 540 10.16 -8.34 -28.50
N ILE A 541 10.62 -8.19 -27.25
CA ILE A 541 11.03 -6.89 -26.70
C ILE A 541 12.21 -6.27 -27.47
N VAL A 542 13.20 -7.06 -27.94
CA VAL A 542 14.27 -6.56 -28.82
C VAL A 542 13.69 -5.91 -30.08
N ASN A 543 12.71 -6.55 -30.72
CA ASN A 543 12.08 -6.04 -31.94
C ASN A 543 11.24 -4.78 -31.65
N PHE A 544 10.46 -4.76 -30.57
CA PHE A 544 9.68 -3.59 -30.19
C PHE A 544 10.58 -2.40 -29.78
N ALA A 545 11.70 -2.64 -29.08
CA ALA A 545 12.68 -1.62 -28.75
C ALA A 545 13.35 -0.98 -29.99
N ARG A 546 13.41 -1.70 -31.12
CA ARG A 546 13.87 -1.17 -32.42
C ARG A 546 12.80 -0.32 -33.14
N ILE A 547 11.51 -0.60 -32.92
CA ILE A 547 10.39 0.02 -33.67
C ILE A 547 9.84 1.27 -32.95
N VAL A 548 9.70 1.19 -31.62
CA VAL A 548 9.12 2.27 -30.80
C VAL A 548 10.13 3.42 -30.70
N PRO A 549 9.79 4.68 -31.04
CA PRO A 549 10.65 5.83 -30.79
C PRO A 549 10.65 6.20 -29.30
N ASP A 550 11.73 6.84 -28.84
CA ASP A 550 11.86 7.41 -27.50
C ASP A 550 11.60 6.40 -26.36
N GLY A 551 10.64 6.67 -25.47
CA GLY A 551 10.35 5.92 -24.26
C GLY A 551 9.50 4.67 -24.48
N LEU A 552 10.02 3.52 -24.05
CA LEU A 552 9.31 2.25 -24.01
C LEU A 552 9.14 1.78 -22.55
N LEU A 553 7.91 1.61 -22.10
CA LEU A 553 7.59 1.10 -20.75
C LEU A 553 7.22 -0.39 -20.84
N VAL A 554 7.75 -1.24 -19.95
CA VAL A 554 7.54 -2.69 -19.96
C VAL A 554 7.09 -3.16 -18.58
N PHE A 555 5.80 -3.43 -18.43
CA PHE A 555 5.18 -3.81 -17.17
C PHE A 555 5.04 -5.34 -17.04
N PHE A 556 5.54 -5.88 -15.93
CA PHE A 556 5.42 -7.29 -15.56
C PHE A 556 4.35 -7.55 -14.50
N PRO A 557 3.76 -8.77 -14.48
CA PRO A 557 2.89 -9.24 -13.39
C PRO A 557 3.47 -9.12 -11.97
N SER A 558 4.79 -9.25 -11.78
CA SER A 558 5.45 -9.15 -10.47
C SER A 558 6.96 -8.90 -10.58
N TYR A 559 7.57 -8.37 -9.51
CA TYR A 559 9.04 -8.18 -9.44
C TYR A 559 9.78 -9.51 -9.64
N SER A 560 9.33 -10.61 -9.03
CA SER A 560 9.99 -11.91 -9.20
C SER A 560 9.99 -12.41 -10.64
N MET A 561 8.98 -12.06 -11.44
CA MET A 561 8.95 -12.42 -12.86
C MET A 561 9.84 -11.49 -13.69
N MET A 562 9.81 -10.19 -13.41
CA MET A 562 10.72 -9.20 -14.03
C MET A 562 12.19 -9.59 -13.81
N ASP A 563 12.58 -9.78 -12.54
CA ASP A 563 13.95 -10.07 -12.13
C ASP A 563 14.47 -11.34 -12.83
N LYS A 564 13.70 -12.43 -12.82
CA LYS A 564 14.03 -13.70 -13.51
C LYS A 564 14.15 -13.57 -15.03
N CYS A 565 13.33 -12.73 -15.67
CA CYS A 565 13.43 -12.50 -17.11
C CYS A 565 14.69 -11.69 -17.44
N VAL A 566 14.94 -10.61 -16.68
CA VAL A 566 16.11 -9.75 -16.85
C VAL A 566 17.43 -10.48 -16.55
N GLU A 567 17.46 -11.34 -15.53
CA GLU A 567 18.58 -12.23 -15.22
C GLU A 567 18.85 -13.19 -16.40
N PHE A 568 17.82 -13.91 -16.87
CA PHE A 568 17.92 -14.79 -18.02
C PHE A 568 18.41 -14.07 -19.29
N TRP A 569 17.95 -12.84 -19.56
CA TRP A 569 18.39 -12.06 -20.72
C TRP A 569 19.82 -11.54 -20.62
N LYS A 570 20.38 -11.41 -19.40
CA LYS A 570 21.78 -11.01 -19.16
C LYS A 570 22.74 -12.20 -19.24
N ASN A 571 22.28 -13.41 -18.93
CA ASN A 571 23.11 -14.61 -18.90
C ASN A 571 23.59 -15.02 -20.31
N ARG A 572 24.88 -15.33 -20.45
CA ARG A 572 25.50 -15.82 -21.70
C ARG A 572 25.31 -17.32 -21.93
N ASN A 573 25.03 -18.09 -20.89
CA ASN A 573 25.08 -19.56 -20.89
C ASN A 573 23.92 -20.25 -21.67
N HIS A 574 23.22 -19.52 -22.54
CA HIS A 574 22.06 -19.99 -23.30
C HIS A 574 22.19 -19.76 -24.82
N SER A 575 23.26 -19.12 -25.29
CA SER A 575 23.67 -19.12 -26.70
C SER A 575 24.79 -20.14 -26.90
N ASN A 576 24.56 -21.17 -27.73
CA ASN A 576 25.55 -22.23 -28.01
C ASN A 576 26.73 -21.76 -28.89
N SER A 577 26.85 -20.46 -29.15
CA SER A 577 27.95 -19.83 -29.89
C SER A 577 28.60 -18.74 -29.04
N ALA A 578 29.93 -18.72 -29.00
CA ALA A 578 30.71 -17.76 -28.22
C ALA A 578 30.68 -16.32 -28.76
N SER A 579 30.10 -16.10 -29.96
CA SER A 579 30.06 -14.79 -30.63
C SER A 579 28.72 -14.05 -30.54
N GLU A 580 27.66 -14.66 -29.98
CA GLU A 580 26.34 -14.03 -29.94
C GLU A 580 26.19 -13.00 -28.81
N ASN A 581 25.57 -11.86 -29.14
CA ASN A 581 25.16 -10.86 -28.16
C ASN A 581 23.91 -11.34 -27.40
N THR A 582 23.92 -11.23 -26.07
CA THR A 582 22.78 -11.65 -25.24
C THR A 582 21.52 -10.84 -25.57
N ILE A 583 20.34 -11.35 -25.19
CA ILE A 583 19.07 -10.63 -25.37
C ILE A 583 19.15 -9.24 -24.72
N TRP A 584 19.76 -9.13 -23.53
CA TRP A 584 19.98 -7.83 -22.87
C TRP A 584 20.87 -6.90 -23.70
N GLN A 585 21.98 -7.38 -24.26
CA GLN A 585 22.86 -6.58 -25.14
C GLN A 585 22.13 -6.13 -26.42
N ARG A 586 21.26 -6.99 -26.97
CA ARG A 586 20.40 -6.67 -28.13
C ARG A 586 19.33 -5.61 -27.81
N ILE A 587 18.81 -5.58 -26.59
CA ILE A 587 17.93 -4.49 -26.11
C ILE A 587 18.75 -3.20 -25.95
N CYS A 588 19.90 -3.25 -25.26
CA CYS A 588 20.78 -2.09 -25.05
C CYS A 588 21.24 -1.41 -26.35
N LYS A 589 21.44 -2.18 -27.44
CA LYS A 589 21.75 -1.64 -28.77
C LYS A 589 20.68 -0.68 -29.31
N HIS A 590 19.43 -0.83 -28.87
CA HIS A 590 18.31 -0.01 -29.34
C HIS A 590 17.82 0.99 -28.30
N LYS A 591 17.76 0.63 -27.01
CA LYS A 591 17.31 1.51 -25.92
C LYS A 591 18.10 1.32 -24.63
N GLN A 592 18.38 2.42 -23.94
CA GLN A 592 19.08 2.41 -22.65
C GLN A 592 18.16 1.94 -21.50
N PRO A 593 18.51 0.90 -20.73
CA PRO A 593 17.61 0.30 -19.76
C PRO A 593 17.61 0.95 -18.38
N VAL A 594 16.43 0.95 -17.76
CA VAL A 594 16.15 1.25 -16.34
C VAL A 594 15.28 0.13 -15.77
N ILE A 595 15.44 -0.18 -14.48
CA ILE A 595 14.68 -1.23 -13.79
C ILE A 595 14.07 -0.63 -12.51
N GLU A 596 12.80 -0.91 -12.25
CA GLU A 596 12.09 -0.38 -11.09
C GLU A 596 12.68 -0.90 -9.75
N PRO A 597 13.17 -0.02 -8.87
CA PRO A 597 13.69 -0.43 -7.58
C PRO A 597 12.55 -0.82 -6.62
N ARG A 598 12.67 -2.02 -6.02
CA ARG A 598 11.77 -2.50 -4.97
C ARG A 598 11.67 -1.50 -3.80
N GLN A 599 12.80 -0.96 -3.35
CA GLN A 599 12.88 0.04 -2.28
C GLN A 599 12.38 1.42 -2.73
N SER A 600 11.65 2.12 -1.87
CA SER A 600 11.08 3.45 -2.18
C SER A 600 12.10 4.58 -2.20
N SER A 601 13.14 4.49 -1.37
CA SER A 601 14.25 5.47 -1.28
C SER A 601 14.95 5.70 -2.62
N ASN A 602 15.09 4.63 -3.41
CA ASN A 602 15.90 4.64 -4.63
C ASN A 602 15.04 4.98 -5.87
N PHE A 603 13.72 5.10 -5.69
CA PHE A 603 12.78 5.34 -6.78
C PHE A 603 12.95 6.72 -7.47
N PRO A 604 13.15 7.84 -6.74
CA PRO A 604 13.40 9.14 -7.39
C PRO A 604 14.59 9.11 -8.35
N SER A 605 15.71 8.52 -7.92
CA SER A 605 16.92 8.37 -8.73
C SER A 605 16.70 7.52 -9.99
N ALA A 606 15.85 6.48 -9.94
CA ALA A 606 15.49 5.70 -11.13
C ALA A 606 14.65 6.49 -12.15
N ILE A 607 13.82 7.45 -11.70
CA ILE A 607 13.09 8.37 -12.60
C ILE A 607 14.04 9.41 -13.21
N GLU A 608 14.98 9.94 -12.43
CA GLU A 608 16.02 10.87 -12.91
C GLU A 608 16.96 10.21 -13.94
N ASP A 609 17.38 8.97 -13.68
CA ASP A 609 18.14 8.11 -14.60
C ASP A 609 17.37 7.86 -15.91
N TYR A 610 16.09 7.48 -15.83
CA TYR A 610 15.24 7.32 -17.02
C TYR A 610 15.11 8.62 -17.82
N ALA A 611 14.86 9.74 -17.16
CA ALA A 611 14.74 11.04 -17.81
C ALA A 611 16.07 11.50 -18.43
N ALA A 612 17.22 11.15 -17.85
CA ALA A 612 18.54 11.40 -18.43
C ALA A 612 18.78 10.55 -19.68
N LYS A 613 18.57 9.24 -19.58
CA LYS A 613 18.70 8.28 -20.69
C LYS A 613 17.76 8.56 -21.87
N LEU A 614 16.60 9.17 -21.60
CA LEU A 614 15.66 9.61 -22.63
C LEU A 614 16.13 10.85 -23.40
N ARG A 615 17.02 11.66 -22.81
CA ARG A 615 17.63 12.83 -23.47
C ARG A 615 18.90 12.48 -24.26
N ASP A 616 19.48 11.30 -24.04
CA ASP A 616 20.67 10.85 -24.75
C ASP A 616 20.33 10.37 -26.18
N SER A 617 20.93 11.01 -27.18
CA SER A 617 20.79 10.68 -28.61
C SER A 617 21.66 9.50 -29.07
N SER A 618 22.44 8.87 -28.19
CA SER A 618 23.28 7.70 -28.51
C SER A 618 22.47 6.44 -28.86
N THR A 619 21.18 6.40 -28.53
CA THR A 619 20.25 5.30 -28.81
C THR A 619 18.88 5.84 -29.24
N SER A 620 17.90 4.96 -29.52
CA SER A 620 16.53 5.40 -29.86
C SER A 620 15.70 5.88 -28.66
N GLY A 621 16.31 6.06 -27.48
CA GLY A 621 15.66 6.45 -26.22
C GLY A 621 15.79 5.40 -25.12
N ALA A 622 14.95 5.51 -24.09
CA ALA A 622 15.07 4.70 -22.87
C ALA A 622 13.98 3.62 -22.73
N ILE A 623 14.32 2.49 -22.11
CA ILE A 623 13.39 1.39 -21.81
C ILE A 623 13.28 1.17 -20.30
N PHE A 624 12.05 1.25 -19.75
CA PHE A 624 11.79 1.09 -18.32
C PHE A 624 11.13 -0.27 -18.04
N PHE A 625 11.83 -1.17 -17.34
CA PHE A 625 11.26 -2.41 -16.82
C PHE A 625 10.63 -2.16 -15.45
N ALA A 626 9.33 -2.42 -15.34
CA ALA A 626 8.49 -2.07 -14.19
C ALA A 626 7.45 -3.16 -13.89
N VAL A 627 6.62 -2.98 -12.87
CA VAL A 627 5.54 -3.95 -12.52
C VAL A 627 4.15 -3.30 -12.48
N CYS A 628 3.09 -4.06 -12.80
CA CYS A 628 1.71 -3.52 -12.92
C CYS A 628 1.07 -3.06 -11.59
N ARG A 629 1.70 -3.35 -10.45
CA ARG A 629 1.33 -2.86 -9.10
C ARG A 629 2.54 -2.20 -8.43
N GLY A 630 3.25 -1.40 -9.22
CA GLY A 630 4.55 -0.81 -8.89
C GLY A 630 4.45 0.71 -8.87
N LYS A 631 5.55 1.36 -8.47
CA LYS A 631 5.59 2.83 -8.34
C LYS A 631 5.60 3.54 -9.70
N VAL A 632 5.90 2.81 -10.79
CA VAL A 632 5.83 3.34 -12.17
C VAL A 632 4.40 3.30 -12.72
N SER A 633 3.59 2.31 -12.30
CA SER A 633 2.18 2.17 -12.69
C SER A 633 1.23 2.99 -11.81
N GLU A 634 1.67 3.43 -10.62
CA GLU A 634 0.94 4.34 -9.74
C GLU A 634 1.44 5.79 -9.84
N GLY A 635 0.53 6.76 -9.93
CA GLY A 635 0.80 8.17 -9.63
C GLY A 635 1.74 8.97 -10.56
N LEU A 636 2.55 8.33 -11.41
CA LEU A 636 3.47 9.04 -12.31
C LEU A 636 2.86 9.44 -13.66
N ASP A 637 3.37 10.57 -14.16
CA ASP A 637 3.09 11.07 -15.50
C ASP A 637 4.25 10.75 -16.46
N PHE A 638 3.89 10.39 -17.69
CA PHE A 638 4.78 9.90 -18.76
C PHE A 638 4.24 10.43 -20.09
N ALA A 639 4.27 11.75 -20.25
CA ALA A 639 3.79 12.43 -21.44
C ALA A 639 4.79 12.32 -22.61
N ASP A 640 4.25 12.41 -23.83
CA ASP A 640 5.01 12.50 -25.07
C ASP A 640 6.09 11.43 -25.20
N ARG A 641 7.34 11.87 -25.41
CA ARG A 641 8.53 11.06 -25.61
C ARG A 641 8.79 10.10 -24.44
N ALA A 642 8.28 10.38 -23.24
CA ALA A 642 8.48 9.53 -22.07
C ALA A 642 7.56 8.28 -22.01
N GLY A 643 6.56 8.17 -22.89
CA GLY A 643 5.53 7.13 -22.81
C GLY A 643 5.08 6.52 -24.14
N ARG A 644 5.83 6.71 -25.24
CA ARG A 644 5.41 6.39 -26.62
C ARG A 644 4.90 4.95 -26.83
N ALA A 645 5.34 3.97 -26.04
CA ALA A 645 4.60 2.70 -25.94
C ALA A 645 4.67 2.03 -24.55
N VAL A 646 3.63 1.25 -24.25
CA VAL A 646 3.55 0.31 -23.12
C VAL A 646 3.46 -1.12 -23.62
N ILE A 647 4.35 -1.98 -23.14
CA ILE A 647 4.22 -3.44 -23.20
C ILE A 647 3.70 -3.96 -21.86
N VAL A 648 2.64 -4.75 -21.90
CA VAL A 648 2.15 -5.54 -20.74
C VAL A 648 2.51 -7.00 -20.98
N THR A 649 3.41 -7.55 -20.17
CA THR A 649 3.88 -8.95 -20.33
C THR A 649 2.96 -9.99 -19.67
N GLY A 650 1.75 -9.57 -19.27
CA GLY A 650 0.65 -10.44 -18.87
C GLY A 650 -0.15 -9.97 -17.66
N MET A 651 -1.09 -10.81 -17.23
CA MET A 651 -2.08 -10.48 -16.19
C MET A 651 -1.49 -10.52 -14.75
N PRO A 652 -1.56 -9.42 -13.97
CA PRO A 652 -1.03 -9.29 -12.61
C PRO A 652 -1.98 -9.88 -11.56
N PHE A 653 -2.26 -11.18 -11.70
CA PHE A 653 -3.01 -11.97 -10.72
C PHE A 653 -2.25 -12.11 -9.40
N ALA A 654 -2.96 -11.94 -8.29
CA ALA A 654 -2.48 -12.37 -6.97
C ALA A 654 -2.51 -13.90 -6.87
N THR A 655 -1.73 -14.48 -5.96
CA THR A 655 -1.68 -15.94 -5.75
C THR A 655 -3.06 -16.44 -5.28
N PRO A 656 -3.69 -17.44 -5.92
CA PRO A 656 -5.03 -17.89 -5.54
C PRO A 656 -5.08 -18.65 -4.20
N THR A 657 -3.93 -19.12 -3.71
CA THR A 657 -3.76 -19.71 -2.37
C THR A 657 -3.44 -18.68 -1.28
N ASP A 658 -3.26 -17.39 -1.63
CA ASP A 658 -3.17 -16.34 -0.61
C ASP A 658 -4.46 -16.33 0.22
N PRO A 659 -4.41 -16.44 1.57
CA PRO A 659 -5.62 -16.60 2.36
C PRO A 659 -6.58 -15.40 2.28
N LYS A 660 -6.08 -14.17 2.11
CA LYS A 660 -6.94 -12.98 2.01
C LYS A 660 -7.65 -12.94 0.65
N VAL A 661 -6.96 -13.32 -0.42
CA VAL A 661 -7.56 -13.54 -1.75
C VAL A 661 -8.59 -14.67 -1.70
N ARG A 662 -8.22 -15.85 -1.19
CA ARG A 662 -9.09 -17.03 -1.07
C ARG A 662 -10.37 -16.71 -0.30
N LEU A 663 -10.25 -16.10 0.88
CA LEU A 663 -11.39 -15.81 1.75
C LEU A 663 -12.28 -14.68 1.24
N LYS A 664 -11.74 -13.68 0.52
CA LYS A 664 -12.56 -12.67 -0.19
C LYS A 664 -13.39 -13.30 -1.31
N ARG A 665 -12.83 -14.28 -2.05
CA ARG A 665 -13.56 -15.03 -3.09
C ARG A 665 -14.69 -15.84 -2.47
N GLU A 666 -14.38 -16.70 -1.49
CA GLU A 666 -15.38 -17.46 -0.73
C GLU A 666 -16.46 -16.58 -0.07
N TYR A 667 -16.11 -15.36 0.34
CA TYR A 667 -17.06 -14.39 0.88
C TYR A 667 -18.04 -13.89 -0.19
N LEU A 668 -17.54 -13.47 -1.37
CA LEU A 668 -18.36 -13.02 -2.49
C LEU A 668 -19.26 -14.15 -3.03
N ASP A 669 -18.71 -15.35 -3.20
CA ASP A 669 -19.46 -16.51 -3.70
C ASP A 669 -20.63 -16.88 -2.74
N LYS A 670 -20.44 -16.72 -1.42
CA LYS A 670 -21.50 -16.93 -0.41
C LYS A 670 -22.56 -15.81 -0.41
N LEU A 671 -22.22 -14.58 -0.78
CA LEU A 671 -23.21 -13.52 -1.02
C LEU A 671 -24.06 -13.83 -2.26
N GLY A 672 -23.44 -14.32 -3.34
CA GLY A 672 -24.12 -14.72 -4.57
C GLY A 672 -25.27 -15.70 -4.33
N THR A 673 -24.98 -16.81 -3.65
CA THR A 673 -25.99 -17.84 -3.29
C THR A 673 -27.13 -17.31 -2.41
N SER A 674 -26.94 -16.17 -1.73
CA SER A 674 -27.90 -15.62 -0.77
C SER A 674 -28.92 -14.65 -1.39
N SER A 675 -28.64 -14.06 -2.57
CA SER A 675 -29.54 -13.08 -3.22
C SER A 675 -30.09 -13.61 -4.54
N LYS A 676 -31.34 -14.10 -4.52
CA LYS A 676 -31.96 -14.74 -5.69
C LYS A 676 -32.35 -13.79 -6.84
N ASN A 677 -32.47 -12.49 -6.57
CA ASN A 677 -33.08 -11.52 -7.50
C ASN A 677 -32.15 -10.35 -7.91
N THR A 678 -30.85 -10.38 -7.59
CA THR A 678 -29.91 -9.33 -7.99
C THR A 678 -28.71 -9.91 -8.74
N LYS A 679 -28.17 -9.15 -9.70
CA LYS A 679 -26.85 -9.43 -10.30
C LYS A 679 -25.81 -9.35 -9.17
N THR A 680 -25.08 -10.44 -8.91
CA THR A 680 -24.08 -10.52 -7.83
C THR A 680 -22.68 -10.76 -8.37
N LEU A 681 -21.70 -10.01 -7.90
CA LEU A 681 -20.29 -10.19 -8.22
C LEU A 681 -19.74 -11.50 -7.63
N THR A 682 -19.33 -12.45 -8.48
CA THR A 682 -18.67 -13.68 -8.02
C THR A 682 -17.21 -13.42 -7.59
N GLY A 683 -16.68 -14.31 -6.75
CA GLY A 683 -15.27 -14.32 -6.38
C GLY A 683 -14.32 -14.53 -7.56
N ASN A 684 -14.76 -15.18 -8.63
CA ASN A 684 -13.94 -15.33 -9.83
C ASN A 684 -13.88 -14.04 -10.68
N GLU A 685 -15.02 -13.38 -10.91
CA GLU A 685 -15.07 -12.10 -11.62
C GLU A 685 -14.28 -11.02 -10.88
N TRP A 686 -14.44 -10.92 -9.56
CA TRP A 686 -13.65 -10.02 -8.71
C TRP A 686 -12.14 -10.26 -8.86
N TYR A 687 -11.72 -11.53 -8.83
CA TYR A 687 -10.31 -11.91 -8.96
C TYR A 687 -9.70 -11.53 -10.33
N VAL A 688 -10.48 -11.65 -11.41
CA VAL A 688 -10.09 -11.18 -12.75
C VAL A 688 -10.08 -9.65 -12.82
N GLN A 689 -11.10 -8.97 -12.28
CA GLN A 689 -11.21 -7.51 -12.24
C GLN A 689 -10.05 -6.87 -11.48
N GLN A 690 -9.65 -7.44 -10.34
CA GLN A 690 -8.50 -6.96 -9.58
C GLN A 690 -7.20 -7.04 -10.39
N ALA A 691 -7.03 -8.04 -11.27
CA ALA A 691 -5.89 -8.10 -12.18
C ALA A 691 -6.04 -7.10 -13.35
N ALA A 692 -7.24 -6.94 -13.89
CA ALA A 692 -7.53 -6.01 -14.98
C ALA A 692 -7.37 -4.52 -14.58
N ARG A 693 -7.81 -4.11 -13.38
CA ARG A 693 -7.61 -2.76 -12.82
C ARG A 693 -6.13 -2.35 -12.84
N ALA A 694 -5.24 -3.25 -12.43
CA ALA A 694 -3.78 -3.03 -12.45
C ALA A 694 -3.19 -2.97 -13.88
N VAL A 695 -3.78 -3.67 -14.87
CA VAL A 695 -3.41 -3.50 -16.28
C VAL A 695 -3.88 -2.14 -16.80
N ASN A 696 -5.13 -1.75 -16.52
CA ASN A 696 -5.70 -0.46 -16.92
C ASN A 696 -4.87 0.73 -16.39
N GLN A 697 -4.38 0.66 -15.14
CA GLN A 697 -3.48 1.68 -14.56
C GLN A 697 -2.09 1.76 -15.23
N ALA A 698 -1.59 0.65 -15.77
CA ALA A 698 -0.32 0.58 -16.46
C ALA A 698 -0.40 1.07 -17.92
N VAL A 699 -1.49 0.75 -18.63
CA VAL A 699 -1.71 1.23 -20.02
C VAL A 699 -2.20 2.68 -20.08
N GLY A 700 -2.90 3.16 -19.04
CA GLY A 700 -3.22 4.57 -18.81
C GLY A 700 -1.99 5.49 -18.58
N ARG A 701 -0.78 5.01 -18.92
CA ARG A 701 0.46 5.80 -18.90
C ARG A 701 0.88 6.33 -20.27
N VAL A 702 0.27 5.84 -21.38
CA VAL A 702 0.66 6.15 -22.77
C VAL A 702 0.12 7.48 -23.30
N ILE A 703 -1.09 7.89 -22.91
CA ILE A 703 -1.79 9.06 -23.50
C ILE A 703 -2.14 10.08 -22.41
N ARG A 704 -1.57 11.29 -22.52
CA ARG A 704 -1.64 12.33 -21.48
C ARG A 704 -2.37 13.61 -21.88
N HIS A 705 -2.59 13.86 -23.18
CA HIS A 705 -3.41 14.97 -23.67
C HIS A 705 -3.97 14.69 -25.08
N ARG A 706 -4.92 15.52 -25.54
CA ARG A 706 -5.58 15.39 -26.85
C ARG A 706 -4.63 15.34 -28.07
N HIS A 707 -3.41 15.83 -27.95
CA HIS A 707 -2.38 15.81 -29.00
C HIS A 707 -1.34 14.68 -28.85
N ASP A 708 -1.49 13.83 -27.83
CA ASP A 708 -0.54 12.74 -27.56
C ASP A 708 -0.79 11.54 -28.50
N TYR A 709 0.19 10.64 -28.62
CA TYR A 709 0.04 9.40 -29.39
C TYR A 709 0.97 8.29 -28.88
N GLY A 710 0.53 7.03 -29.02
CA GLY A 710 1.36 5.90 -28.63
C GLY A 710 0.70 4.53 -28.80
N ALA A 711 1.45 3.48 -28.42
CA ALA A 711 1.04 2.09 -28.63
C ALA A 711 0.92 1.30 -27.31
N ILE A 712 -0.08 0.41 -27.25
CA ILE A 712 -0.30 -0.56 -26.17
C ILE A 712 -0.13 -1.97 -26.76
N ILE A 713 0.80 -2.73 -26.22
CA ILE A 713 1.21 -4.05 -26.71
C ILE A 713 0.95 -5.09 -25.60
N TYR A 714 -0.05 -5.94 -25.79
CA TYR A 714 -0.44 -6.99 -24.85
C TYR A 714 0.26 -8.31 -25.20
N CYS A 715 1.42 -8.57 -24.59
CA CYS A 715 2.25 -9.77 -24.81
C CYS A 715 1.80 -10.97 -23.97
N ASP A 716 0.51 -11.31 -24.02
CA ASP A 716 -0.04 -12.53 -23.39
C ASP A 716 -1.30 -13.00 -24.13
N GLU A 717 -1.36 -14.27 -24.52
CA GLU A 717 -2.46 -14.85 -25.30
C GLU A 717 -3.84 -14.71 -24.64
N ARG A 718 -3.89 -14.59 -23.30
CA ARG A 718 -5.17 -14.46 -22.58
C ARG A 718 -5.90 -13.16 -22.91
N PHE A 719 -5.18 -12.10 -23.32
CA PHE A 719 -5.82 -10.87 -23.79
C PHE A 719 -6.61 -11.05 -25.10
N ALA A 720 -6.45 -12.17 -25.83
CA ALA A 720 -7.26 -12.48 -27.00
C ALA A 720 -8.66 -13.01 -26.65
N GLN A 721 -8.91 -13.38 -25.38
CA GLN A 721 -10.19 -13.97 -24.97
C GLN A 721 -11.21 -12.86 -24.62
N PRO A 722 -12.46 -12.92 -25.11
CA PRO A 722 -13.46 -11.86 -24.91
C PRO A 722 -13.70 -11.49 -23.43
N HIS A 723 -13.63 -12.46 -22.52
CA HIS A 723 -13.78 -12.22 -21.08
C HIS A 723 -12.73 -11.21 -20.56
N TYR A 724 -11.45 -11.34 -20.92
CA TYR A 724 -10.42 -10.39 -20.48
C TYR A 724 -10.55 -9.02 -21.17
N GLN A 725 -10.92 -8.98 -22.46
CA GLN A 725 -11.14 -7.72 -23.19
C GLN A 725 -12.27 -6.89 -22.59
N SER A 726 -13.35 -7.54 -22.13
CA SER A 726 -14.46 -6.85 -21.45
C SER A 726 -14.06 -6.12 -20.16
N GLN A 727 -12.91 -6.46 -19.57
CA GLN A 727 -12.39 -5.85 -18.33
C GLN A 727 -11.37 -4.73 -18.59
N MET A 728 -10.94 -4.51 -19.84
CA MET A 728 -10.13 -3.35 -20.20
C MET A 728 -10.98 -2.07 -20.14
N SER A 729 -10.38 -0.90 -19.88
CA SER A 729 -11.10 0.38 -19.85
C SER A 729 -11.95 0.61 -21.11
N TYR A 730 -13.17 1.14 -20.97
CA TYR A 730 -14.15 1.22 -22.05
C TYR A 730 -13.58 1.81 -23.35
N TRP A 731 -12.88 2.94 -23.23
CA TRP A 731 -12.28 3.68 -24.33
C TRP A 731 -11.18 2.93 -25.12
N LEU A 732 -10.58 1.87 -24.55
CA LEU A 732 -9.58 1.05 -25.25
C LEU A 732 -10.22 -0.04 -26.12
N ARG A 733 -11.39 -0.56 -25.71
CA ARG A 733 -12.01 -1.76 -26.31
C ARG A 733 -12.17 -1.68 -27.83
N PRO A 734 -12.60 -0.55 -28.44
CA PRO A 734 -12.74 -0.45 -29.90
C PRO A 734 -11.42 -0.59 -30.69
N TYR A 735 -10.28 -0.36 -30.03
CA TYR A 735 -8.96 -0.34 -30.69
C TYR A 735 -8.20 -1.66 -30.56
N ILE A 736 -8.65 -2.61 -29.70
CA ILE A 736 -7.94 -3.87 -29.43
C ILE A 736 -7.98 -4.78 -30.66
N LYS A 737 -6.87 -4.83 -31.41
CA LYS A 737 -6.67 -5.81 -32.48
C LYS A 737 -5.97 -7.07 -31.96
N CYS A 738 -6.58 -8.23 -32.16
CA CYS A 738 -5.90 -9.52 -31.99
C CYS A 738 -5.15 -9.91 -33.26
N TYR A 739 -3.91 -10.37 -33.12
CA TYR A 739 -3.05 -10.79 -34.22
C TYR A 739 -2.75 -12.29 -34.13
N SER A 740 -2.90 -13.01 -35.24
CA SER A 740 -2.57 -14.45 -35.32
C SER A 740 -1.08 -14.72 -35.56
N ARG A 741 -0.35 -13.77 -36.16
CA ARG A 741 1.06 -13.97 -36.54
C ARG A 741 1.90 -12.77 -36.09
N TYR A 742 3.05 -13.06 -35.46
CA TYR A 742 3.95 -12.02 -34.95
C TYR A 742 4.44 -11.02 -36.01
N GLY A 743 4.58 -11.44 -37.28
CA GLY A 743 4.96 -10.55 -38.39
C GLY A 743 3.94 -9.43 -38.65
N GLU A 744 2.64 -9.69 -38.46
CA GLU A 744 1.56 -8.71 -38.65
C GLU A 744 1.58 -7.64 -37.54
N VAL A 745 1.96 -8.04 -36.31
CA VAL A 745 2.19 -7.14 -35.17
C VAL A 745 3.31 -6.15 -35.51
N VAL A 746 4.46 -6.67 -35.96
CA VAL A 746 5.63 -5.86 -36.36
C VAL A 746 5.27 -4.92 -37.51
N GLN A 747 4.56 -5.40 -38.53
CA GLN A 747 4.13 -4.58 -39.66
C GLN A 747 3.18 -3.45 -39.23
N GLY A 748 2.17 -3.76 -38.40
CA GLY A 748 1.20 -2.79 -37.90
C GLY A 748 1.84 -1.71 -37.02
N LEU A 749 2.69 -2.12 -36.06
CA LEU A 749 3.38 -1.21 -35.15
C LEU A 749 4.38 -0.30 -35.88
N THR A 750 5.13 -0.87 -36.85
CA THR A 750 6.07 -0.10 -37.68
C THR A 750 5.34 0.91 -38.56
N ARG A 751 4.19 0.52 -39.13
CA ARG A 751 3.33 1.44 -39.88
C ARG A 751 2.87 2.60 -39.00
N PHE A 752 2.28 2.32 -37.84
CA PHE A 752 1.78 3.33 -36.91
C PHE A 752 2.84 4.39 -36.56
N PHE A 753 4.03 3.99 -36.13
CA PHE A 753 5.07 4.96 -35.74
C PHE A 753 5.70 5.72 -36.91
N ARG A 754 5.79 5.12 -38.11
CA ARG A 754 6.26 5.81 -39.32
C ARG A 754 5.23 6.82 -39.83
N ASP A 755 3.96 6.41 -39.89
CA ASP A 755 2.86 7.24 -40.35
C ASP A 755 2.66 8.41 -39.35
N LYS A 756 2.94 8.22 -38.06
CA LYS A 756 3.03 9.32 -37.08
C LYS A 756 4.28 10.19 -37.23
N ALA A 757 5.46 9.61 -37.45
CA ALA A 757 6.72 10.36 -37.62
C ALA A 757 6.75 11.26 -38.87
N THR A 758 5.88 11.02 -39.85
CA THR A 758 5.67 11.88 -41.02
C THR A 758 4.60 12.96 -40.80
N SER A 759 3.78 12.84 -39.75
CA SER A 759 2.74 13.81 -39.37
C SER A 759 3.12 14.76 -38.23
N ASP A 760 4.28 14.57 -37.58
CA ASP A 760 4.72 15.30 -36.39
C ASP A 760 5.25 16.72 -36.72
N PRO A 761 4.54 17.80 -36.35
CA PRO A 761 4.96 19.17 -36.66
C PRO A 761 6.24 19.60 -35.93
N LEU A 762 6.65 18.90 -34.87
CA LEU A 762 7.79 19.30 -34.04
C LEU A 762 9.14 19.01 -34.72
N LYS A 763 9.19 18.08 -35.68
CA LYS A 763 10.42 17.77 -36.45
C LYS A 763 10.69 18.75 -37.58
N LEU A 764 9.64 19.33 -38.17
CA LEU A 764 9.72 20.32 -39.25
C LEU A 764 10.30 21.69 -38.84
N LYS A 765 10.76 21.84 -37.58
CA LYS A 765 11.42 23.05 -37.06
C LYS A 765 12.86 22.83 -36.55
N GLN A 766 13.49 21.70 -36.89
CA GLN A 766 14.89 21.41 -36.51
C GLN A 766 15.81 21.02 -37.69
N THR A 767 15.38 21.25 -38.93
CA THR A 767 16.14 20.88 -40.14
C THR A 767 16.38 22.07 -41.08
N ASP A 768 16.79 23.22 -40.53
CA ASP A 768 17.19 24.41 -41.31
C ASP A 768 18.35 25.20 -40.63
N CYS A 769 19.42 24.48 -40.25
CA CYS A 769 20.67 25.11 -39.80
C CYS A 769 21.87 24.15 -39.86
N ASN A 770 22.28 23.70 -41.05
CA ASN A 770 23.63 23.13 -41.26
C ASN A 770 24.06 23.20 -42.73
N GLY A 771 24.55 24.37 -43.15
CA GLY A 771 25.22 24.60 -44.42
C GLY A 771 26.23 25.73 -44.24
N LYS A 772 27.46 25.54 -44.71
CA LYS A 772 28.54 26.54 -44.62
C LYS A 772 28.79 27.19 -45.97
N ASP A 773 28.97 28.52 -45.92
CA ASP A 773 29.87 29.33 -46.74
C ASP A 773 29.85 29.15 -48.27
N CYS A 774 29.16 30.07 -48.98
CA CYS A 774 29.58 30.58 -50.31
C CYS A 774 28.93 31.93 -50.66
N ILE A 775 29.57 33.01 -50.18
CA ILE A 775 29.92 34.27 -50.86
C ILE A 775 28.95 34.91 -51.90
N GLU A 776 28.63 36.19 -51.61
CA GLU A 776 28.16 37.31 -52.47
C GLU A 776 26.69 37.41 -52.96
N PRO A 777 26.19 38.66 -53.21
CA PRO A 777 24.76 38.96 -53.22
C PRO A 777 24.17 39.26 -54.61
N VAL A 778 22.85 39.05 -54.74
CA VAL A 778 22.04 39.65 -55.82
C VAL A 778 20.85 40.37 -55.20
N ALA A 779 20.61 41.62 -55.63
CA ALA A 779 19.62 42.50 -55.02
C ALA A 779 18.18 42.11 -55.38
N ASN A 780 17.29 42.15 -54.39
CA ASN A 780 15.84 42.17 -54.62
C ASN A 780 15.31 43.60 -54.54
N LYS A 781 14.59 44.01 -55.58
CA LYS A 781 13.91 45.32 -55.63
C LYS A 781 12.66 45.27 -54.75
N CYS A 782 12.50 46.25 -53.87
CA CYS A 782 11.18 46.66 -53.39
C CYS A 782 10.75 47.91 -54.16
N ILE A 783 9.43 48.02 -54.41
CA ILE A 783 8.76 49.17 -55.04
C ILE A 783 8.05 49.95 -53.89
N PRO A 784 7.93 51.29 -53.98
CA PRO A 784 7.59 52.16 -52.84
C PRO A 784 6.11 52.00 -52.40
N GLU A 785 5.64 52.55 -51.28
CA GLU A 785 5.49 53.97 -50.85
C GLU A 785 5.24 54.00 -49.31
N GLU A 786 5.32 55.08 -48.51
CA GLU A 786 5.62 56.52 -48.68
C GLU A 786 6.13 57.07 -47.32
N ASN A 787 7.24 57.83 -47.25
CA ASN A 787 7.37 59.29 -47.11
C ASN A 787 7.47 59.88 -45.66
N LEU A 788 8.49 60.75 -45.48
CA LEU A 788 8.83 61.69 -44.38
C LEU A 788 9.06 61.18 -42.93
N SER A 789 9.90 61.84 -42.09
CA SER A 789 11.21 62.50 -42.34
C SER A 789 11.97 62.82 -41.02
N ASP A 790 13.29 63.06 -41.16
CA ASP A 790 14.14 64.04 -40.43
C ASP A 790 14.75 63.82 -39.02
N LEU A 791 16.00 64.32 -38.91
CA LEU A 791 16.79 64.74 -37.73
C LEU A 791 17.11 63.66 -36.66
N ALA A 792 18.29 63.02 -36.57
CA ALA A 792 19.67 63.31 -37.00
C ALA A 792 20.48 64.33 -36.15
N ALA A 793 21.27 63.82 -35.19
CA ALA A 793 22.51 64.42 -34.65
C ALA A 793 23.37 63.35 -33.91
N ASN A 794 24.67 63.59 -33.75
CA ASN A 794 25.72 62.66 -33.27
C ASN A 794 26.92 63.52 -32.75
N PRO A 795 28.05 63.00 -32.20
CA PRO A 795 28.33 61.87 -31.30
C PRO A 795 29.11 62.34 -30.01
N GLN A 796 29.95 61.48 -29.42
CA GLN A 796 31.08 61.76 -28.48
C GLN A 796 30.73 62.03 -26.98
N ASN A 797 31.49 61.52 -25.99
CA ASN A 797 32.48 60.42 -25.99
C ASN A 797 32.69 59.81 -24.58
N GLU A 798 33.49 58.72 -24.54
CA GLU A 798 34.21 58.17 -23.36
C GLU A 798 33.44 57.39 -22.27
N CYS A 799 34.21 56.59 -21.52
CA CYS A 799 33.78 55.39 -20.77
C CYS A 799 34.72 55.18 -19.56
N PRO A 800 34.27 54.55 -18.46
CA PRO A 800 34.78 53.19 -18.24
C PRO A 800 33.77 52.19 -17.60
N GLN A 801 33.59 51.07 -18.29
CA GLN A 801 33.23 49.72 -17.81
C GLN A 801 32.30 49.56 -16.59
N ILE A 802 31.02 49.28 -16.85
CA ILE A 802 30.24 48.28 -16.10
C ILE A 802 29.53 47.36 -17.10
N THR A 803 30.10 46.18 -17.39
CA THR A 803 29.52 45.24 -18.37
C THR A 803 28.43 44.39 -17.72
N LEU A 804 27.17 44.72 -17.98
CA LEU A 804 26.00 43.93 -17.61
C LEU A 804 25.95 42.60 -18.40
N SER A 805 26.02 41.46 -17.71
CA SER A 805 25.78 40.14 -18.31
C SER A 805 24.29 39.79 -18.30
N VAL A 806 23.62 40.08 -19.42
CA VAL A 806 22.20 39.72 -19.63
C VAL A 806 22.05 38.21 -19.83
N ASN A 807 21.95 37.47 -18.74
CA ASN A 807 21.75 36.01 -18.75
C ASN A 807 20.30 35.64 -19.10
N SER A 808 19.99 35.65 -20.39
CA SER A 808 18.73 35.14 -20.95
C SER A 808 18.52 33.67 -20.55
N THR A 809 17.60 33.42 -19.60
CA THR A 809 17.34 32.07 -19.09
C THR A 809 15.87 31.68 -19.29
N MET A 810 15.51 31.38 -20.54
CA MET A 810 14.26 30.68 -20.90
C MET A 810 14.31 29.23 -20.38
N LYS A 811 14.15 29.04 -19.06
CA LYS A 811 14.05 27.72 -18.43
C LYS A 811 12.65 27.14 -18.65
N SER A 812 12.51 26.32 -19.69
CA SER A 812 11.33 25.48 -19.90
C SER A 812 11.08 24.55 -18.70
N ASN A 813 9.81 24.40 -18.31
CA ASN A 813 9.44 23.60 -17.14
C ASN A 813 9.55 22.09 -17.42
N PHE A 814 10.61 21.45 -16.94
CA PHE A 814 10.71 19.99 -16.86
C PHE A 814 11.08 19.54 -15.43
N MET A 815 10.41 18.48 -14.98
CA MET A 815 10.51 17.78 -13.68
C MET A 815 11.44 18.37 -12.61
N LYS A 816 10.89 19.24 -11.74
CA LYS A 816 11.44 19.45 -10.39
C LYS A 816 10.99 18.32 -9.47
N LEU A 817 11.85 17.34 -9.23
CA LEU A 817 11.59 16.26 -8.28
C LEU A 817 11.85 16.77 -6.85
N ALA A 818 10.82 16.76 -6.01
CA ALA A 818 10.95 16.95 -4.57
C ALA A 818 11.09 15.57 -3.89
N GLN A 819 11.84 15.48 -2.79
CA GLN A 819 12.15 14.20 -2.14
C GLN A 819 10.88 13.43 -1.72
N ILE A 820 10.65 12.27 -2.35
CA ILE A 820 9.43 11.47 -2.15
C ILE A 820 9.64 10.46 -1.03
N THR A 821 8.85 10.55 0.04
CA THR A 821 8.72 9.48 1.06
C THR A 821 7.28 9.00 1.13
N PRO A 822 6.96 7.75 0.73
CA PRO A 822 5.59 7.24 0.79
C PRO A 822 5.24 6.81 2.22
N ALA A 823 4.46 7.64 2.91
CA ALA A 823 3.89 7.32 4.22
C ALA A 823 2.73 6.32 4.08
N ASN A 824 3.04 5.02 4.05
CA ASN A 824 2.18 3.92 4.54
C ASN A 824 2.89 2.55 4.42
N ARG A 825 3.64 2.16 5.45
CA ARG A 825 3.97 0.76 5.82
C ARG A 825 4.71 0.75 7.18
N SER A 826 3.97 0.55 8.26
CA SER A 826 4.52 0.46 9.61
C SER A 826 5.01 -0.97 9.91
N THR A 827 6.24 -1.30 9.49
CA THR A 827 6.91 -2.55 9.91
C THR A 827 8.44 -2.46 9.79
N LEU A 828 9.08 -2.19 10.93
CA LEU A 828 10.48 -2.45 11.35
C LEU A 828 11.55 -2.82 10.29
N ALA A 829 12.64 -2.05 10.24
CA ALA A 829 13.99 -2.52 10.61
C ALA A 829 15.04 -1.39 10.51
N THR A 830 15.73 -1.06 11.60
CA THR A 830 16.90 -0.16 11.61
C THR A 830 18.20 -0.95 11.57
N LYS A 831 19.12 -0.57 10.68
CA LYS A 831 20.55 -0.91 10.78
C LYS A 831 21.38 0.37 10.71
N HIS A 832 22.45 0.43 11.50
CA HIS A 832 23.38 1.55 11.51
C HIS A 832 24.23 1.56 10.24
N ASN A 833 24.47 2.75 9.67
CA ASN A 833 25.58 2.99 8.78
C ASN A 833 26.80 3.41 9.62
N SER A 834 27.92 2.72 9.43
CA SER A 834 29.24 3.16 9.90
C SER A 834 29.98 3.82 8.73
N SER A 835 30.23 5.13 8.80
CA SER A 835 31.11 5.84 7.87
C SER A 835 32.55 5.81 8.38
N SER A 836 33.48 5.39 7.54
CA SER A 836 34.90 5.29 7.87
C SER A 836 35.58 6.66 7.93
N THR A 837 36.30 6.94 9.02
CA THR A 837 37.39 7.92 9.03
C THR A 837 38.55 7.36 9.84
N SER A 838 39.77 7.43 9.30
CA SER A 838 40.98 6.84 9.86
C SER A 838 41.77 7.83 10.72
N GLN A 839 42.24 7.39 11.89
CA GLN A 839 43.40 7.98 12.57
C GLN A 839 44.14 6.88 13.35
N LEU A 840 45.46 7.03 13.46
CA LEU A 840 46.35 6.07 14.11
C LEU A 840 46.47 6.36 15.61
N PHE A 841 46.74 5.33 16.42
CA PHE A 841 47.81 5.34 17.43
C PHE A 841 48.12 3.89 17.87
N SER A 842 49.21 3.72 18.63
CA SER A 842 49.98 2.47 18.73
C SER A 842 49.57 1.52 19.87
N GLU A 843 50.27 0.39 19.94
CA GLU A 843 50.51 -0.45 21.13
C GLU A 843 50.95 0.43 22.33
N ASP A 844 50.79 0.07 23.62
CA ASP A 844 51.08 -1.24 24.21
C ASP A 844 50.51 -1.41 25.66
N GLN A 845 50.67 -2.62 26.22
CA GLN A 845 50.77 -2.98 27.65
C GLN A 845 49.62 -2.76 28.69
N LEU A 846 49.06 -3.92 29.09
CA LEU A 846 49.06 -4.47 30.47
C LEU A 846 48.28 -3.79 31.63
N SER A 847 47.23 -4.48 32.11
CA SER A 847 47.19 -5.19 33.42
C SER A 847 45.91 -5.08 34.28
N ARG A 848 45.52 -6.26 34.80
CA ARG A 848 44.84 -6.58 36.08
C ARG A 848 43.33 -6.38 36.31
N ASP A 849 42.83 -7.42 37.00
CA ASP A 849 41.77 -7.49 38.02
C ASP A 849 40.32 -7.16 37.62
N THR A 850 39.65 -8.19 37.08
CA THR A 850 38.18 -8.33 37.18
C THR A 850 37.86 -9.55 38.04
N LYS A 851 37.28 -9.35 39.24
CA LYS A 851 36.75 -10.46 40.05
C LYS A 851 35.49 -11.02 39.39
N VAL A 852 35.38 -12.34 39.34
CA VAL A 852 34.14 -13.02 38.95
C VAL A 852 33.12 -12.87 40.08
N VAL A 853 31.92 -12.42 39.75
CA VAL A 853 30.71 -12.58 40.57
C VAL A 853 29.68 -13.24 39.68
N ASP A 854 29.23 -14.43 40.07
CA ASP A 854 28.13 -15.15 39.43
C ASP A 854 26.80 -14.64 40.00
N MET A 855 25.78 -14.53 39.16
CA MET A 855 24.41 -14.14 39.53
C MET A 855 23.38 -14.83 38.62
N THR A 856 23.25 -16.15 38.78
CA THR A 856 22.11 -16.93 38.29
C THR A 856 21.05 -17.09 39.38
N ASP A 857 20.21 -16.08 39.56
CA ASP A 857 19.08 -16.10 40.52
C ASP A 857 17.72 -16.09 39.79
N ASP A 858 17.27 -17.26 39.34
CA ASP A 858 15.88 -17.50 38.89
C ASP A 858 14.94 -17.61 40.12
N VAL A 859 14.55 -16.46 40.69
CA VAL A 859 13.61 -16.42 41.83
C VAL A 859 12.21 -16.85 41.39
N ALA A 860 11.86 -18.10 41.72
CA ALA A 860 10.57 -18.71 41.39
C ALA A 860 9.40 -18.08 42.18
N ILE A 861 8.69 -17.12 41.58
CA ILE A 861 7.45 -16.55 42.15
C ILE A 861 6.25 -17.50 41.93
N HIS A 862 6.26 -18.63 42.65
CA HIS A 862 5.06 -19.42 42.91
C HIS A 862 4.48 -19.02 44.28
N GLY A 863 3.67 -17.95 44.30
CA GLY A 863 3.07 -17.45 45.55
C GLY A 863 1.81 -16.61 45.33
N HIS A 864 0.66 -17.13 45.78
CA HIS A 864 -0.60 -16.44 46.10
C HIS A 864 -0.91 -15.09 45.42
N LEU A 865 -1.45 -15.12 44.20
CA LEU A 865 -2.37 -14.06 43.76
C LEU A 865 -3.66 -14.17 44.59
N LYS A 866 -3.97 -13.16 45.42
CA LYS A 866 -5.12 -13.20 46.34
C LYS A 866 -6.46 -13.09 45.60
N VAL A 867 -7.50 -13.67 46.20
CA VAL A 867 -8.87 -13.78 45.65
C VAL A 867 -9.54 -12.41 45.37
N HIS A 868 -9.01 -11.31 45.90
CA HIS A 868 -9.55 -9.96 45.72
C HIS A 868 -9.27 -9.31 44.34
N THR A 869 -8.12 -9.56 43.71
CA THR A 869 -7.66 -8.78 42.54
C THR A 869 -8.55 -8.93 41.29
N PHE A 870 -9.21 -10.08 41.10
CA PHE A 870 -10.17 -10.25 39.98
C PHE A 870 -11.50 -9.47 40.19
N LYS A 871 -11.78 -9.03 41.42
CA LYS A 871 -13.07 -8.45 41.82
C LYS A 871 -13.19 -6.96 41.49
N SER A 872 -12.07 -6.24 41.34
CA SER A 872 -12.04 -4.80 40.98
C SER A 872 -12.51 -4.54 39.54
N LEU A 873 -12.11 -5.40 38.60
CA LEU A 873 -12.51 -5.28 37.19
C LEU A 873 -13.83 -5.99 36.87
N GLY A 874 -14.22 -7.01 37.64
CA GLY A 874 -15.47 -7.78 37.45
C GLY A 874 -15.30 -9.09 36.68
N LEU A 875 -14.08 -9.64 36.62
CA LEU A 875 -13.73 -10.80 35.80
C LEU A 875 -14.08 -12.11 36.52
N LYS A 876 -14.65 -13.11 35.81
CA LYS A 876 -15.00 -14.41 36.40
C LYS A 876 -13.86 -15.43 36.23
N LYS A 877 -13.69 -16.28 37.25
CA LYS A 877 -12.61 -17.28 37.31
C LYS A 877 -12.84 -18.43 36.32
N ALA A 878 -11.94 -18.59 35.35
CA ALA A 878 -11.89 -19.79 34.52
C ALA A 878 -11.50 -21.03 35.35
N LYS A 879 -12.15 -22.17 35.08
CA LYS A 879 -11.75 -23.49 35.60
C LYS A 879 -10.92 -24.22 34.54
N LEU A 880 -9.61 -24.29 34.74
CA LEU A 880 -8.80 -25.37 34.18
C LEU A 880 -8.81 -26.52 35.19
N LEU A 881 -9.27 -27.70 34.76
CA LEU A 881 -9.11 -28.93 35.52
C LEU A 881 -7.82 -29.62 35.05
N ASP A 882 -6.96 -29.94 36.01
CA ASP A 882 -5.85 -30.88 35.80
C ASP A 882 -6.27 -32.27 36.31
N ARG A 883 -6.02 -33.28 35.49
CA ARG A 883 -6.12 -34.72 35.82
C ARG A 883 -5.26 -35.50 34.82
N SER A 884 -4.11 -35.99 35.28
CA SER A 884 -3.35 -37.03 34.60
C SER A 884 -2.71 -37.97 35.62
N LYS A 885 -2.52 -39.23 35.22
CA LYS A 885 -1.99 -40.37 35.99
C LYS A 885 -2.89 -40.88 37.13
N ASP A 886 -3.51 -42.02 36.88
CA ASP A 886 -2.98 -43.31 37.36
C ASP A 886 -3.03 -44.32 36.19
N ALA A 887 -2.50 -45.54 36.34
CA ALA A 887 -2.07 -46.35 35.19
C ALA A 887 -2.20 -47.88 35.32
N VAL A 888 -2.14 -48.55 34.16
CA VAL A 888 -1.95 -50.00 33.89
C VAL A 888 -3.13 -50.94 34.19
N GLY A 889 -3.46 -51.75 33.19
CA GLY A 889 -4.36 -52.92 33.25
C GLY A 889 -4.59 -53.46 31.83
N LEU A 890 -4.47 -54.77 31.62
CA LEU A 890 -4.76 -55.45 30.35
C LEU A 890 -6.10 -56.21 30.42
N ASP A 891 -6.46 -56.80 29.27
CA ASP A 891 -7.33 -57.98 29.07
C ASP A 891 -8.77 -57.74 28.52
N ASP A 892 -8.84 -57.83 27.17
CA ASP A 892 -9.65 -58.76 26.35
C ASP A 892 -11.19 -58.98 26.57
N VAL A 893 -11.81 -59.65 25.59
CA VAL A 893 -13.12 -60.33 25.60
C VAL A 893 -14.41 -59.49 25.45
N SER A 894 -14.81 -59.34 24.18
CA SER A 894 -16.10 -59.80 23.62
C SER A 894 -17.49 -59.35 24.17
N SER A 895 -18.20 -58.62 23.29
CA SER A 895 -19.64 -58.82 22.91
C SER A 895 -20.81 -58.25 23.73
N LYS A 896 -21.96 -58.20 23.02
CA LYS A 896 -23.39 -58.13 23.43
C LYS A 896 -24.10 -56.76 23.53
N LEU A 897 -25.09 -56.64 22.64
CA LEU A 897 -26.35 -55.87 22.74
C LEU A 897 -27.11 -56.14 24.05
N PRO A 898 -28.00 -55.22 24.48
CA PRO A 898 -29.40 -55.25 24.02
C PRO A 898 -29.78 -53.96 23.22
N GLN A 899 -30.77 -53.90 22.32
CA GLN A 899 -32.20 -54.28 22.38
C GLN A 899 -32.99 -53.48 23.46
N ASN A 900 -34.22 -53.01 23.23
CA ASN A 900 -35.22 -53.34 22.19
C ASN A 900 -36.31 -52.24 22.04
N ILE A 901 -37.11 -52.29 20.95
CA ILE A 901 -38.57 -51.91 20.85
C ILE A 901 -38.93 -50.42 21.07
N GLU A 902 -39.73 -49.71 20.25
CA GLU A 902 -40.42 -49.90 18.94
C GLU A 902 -40.79 -48.50 18.34
N SER A 903 -41.69 -48.18 17.38
CA SER A 903 -42.75 -48.84 16.55
C SER A 903 -43.01 -48.02 15.26
N GLY A 904 -43.88 -48.51 14.34
CA GLY A 904 -44.53 -47.72 13.26
C GLY A 904 -43.67 -47.39 12.02
N ALA A 905 -43.85 -47.90 10.78
CA ALA A 905 -45.05 -48.07 9.92
C ALA A 905 -45.63 -46.72 9.40
N LEU A 906 -46.02 -46.46 8.13
CA LEU A 906 -46.07 -47.14 6.79
C LEU A 906 -46.37 -46.02 5.73
N ALA A 907 -46.23 -46.08 4.38
CA ALA A 907 -45.72 -47.06 3.39
C ALA A 907 -45.35 -46.41 2.02
N ARG A 908 -44.57 -47.15 1.20
CA ARG A 908 -44.57 -47.34 -0.28
C ARG A 908 -45.25 -46.34 -1.27
N TYR A 909 -44.58 -46.05 -2.39
CA TYR A 909 -44.79 -46.57 -3.78
C TYR A 909 -43.88 -45.81 -4.80
N GLN A 910 -43.76 -46.15 -6.10
CA GLN A 910 -43.06 -47.27 -6.77
C GLN A 910 -42.87 -46.89 -8.27
N GLY A 911 -42.06 -47.63 -9.07
CA GLY A 911 -41.81 -47.39 -10.52
C GLY A 911 -40.35 -47.00 -10.81
N GLU A 912 -39.49 -47.80 -11.49
CA GLU A 912 -39.50 -48.33 -12.88
C GLU A 912 -39.14 -47.26 -13.95
N GLY A 913 -38.23 -47.50 -14.92
CA GLY A 913 -37.35 -48.67 -15.16
C GLY A 913 -36.53 -48.58 -16.48
N SER A 914 -35.86 -49.68 -16.86
CA SER A 914 -35.20 -49.99 -18.15
C SER A 914 -33.77 -49.47 -18.50
N THR A 915 -32.92 -50.45 -18.87
CA THR A 915 -31.66 -50.42 -19.68
C THR A 915 -32.01 -50.84 -21.14
N PRO A 916 -31.12 -51.19 -22.15
CA PRO A 916 -29.68 -51.56 -22.19
C PRO A 916 -28.90 -50.83 -23.35
N GLN A 917 -27.78 -51.22 -24.00
CA GLN A 917 -27.03 -52.47 -24.21
C GLN A 917 -25.50 -52.25 -24.50
N SER A 918 -24.68 -53.29 -24.26
CA SER A 918 -23.58 -53.90 -25.09
C SER A 918 -22.58 -53.05 -25.93
N LYS A 919 -21.34 -53.46 -26.27
CA LYS A 919 -20.52 -54.71 -26.26
C LYS A 919 -19.07 -54.33 -25.85
N LYS A 920 -18.13 -55.12 -25.31
CA LYS A 920 -17.72 -56.55 -25.35
C LYS A 920 -16.96 -57.02 -26.63
N SER A 921 -15.62 -56.87 -26.65
CA SER A 921 -14.60 -57.83 -27.21
C SER A 921 -13.19 -57.20 -27.36
N THR A 922 -12.04 -57.90 -27.48
CA THR A 922 -11.53 -59.20 -26.96
C THR A 922 -10.01 -59.29 -27.27
N ILE A 923 -9.21 -59.71 -26.27
CA ILE A 923 -7.90 -60.43 -26.28
C ILE A 923 -7.09 -60.50 -27.60
N GLU A 924 -5.79 -60.15 -27.54
CA GLU A 924 -4.71 -61.09 -27.94
C GLU A 924 -3.39 -60.88 -27.17
N LYS A 925 -2.47 -61.87 -27.24
CA LYS A 925 -1.22 -61.97 -26.48
C LYS A 925 -0.04 -62.25 -27.41
N ALA A 926 1.13 -61.68 -27.09
CA ALA A 926 2.43 -62.25 -27.45
C ALA A 926 3.38 -62.15 -26.24
N CYS A 927 4.32 -63.08 -26.11
CA CYS A 927 5.22 -63.18 -24.94
C CYS A 927 6.68 -63.27 -25.40
N GLY A 928 7.59 -62.60 -24.68
CA GLY A 928 9.02 -62.68 -24.88
C GLY A 928 9.75 -62.39 -23.57
N LYS A 929 10.26 -63.43 -22.92
CA LYS A 929 11.09 -63.30 -21.70
C LYS A 929 12.51 -62.84 -22.08
N ASN A 930 13.15 -62.11 -21.16
CA ASN A 930 14.45 -62.53 -20.63
C ASN A 930 14.64 -61.99 -19.20
N GLU A 931 15.55 -62.59 -18.45
CA GLU A 931 15.58 -62.56 -16.98
C GLU A 931 16.74 -61.70 -16.43
N GLY A 932 16.59 -61.08 -15.26
CA GLY A 932 17.59 -60.13 -14.72
C GLY A 932 17.27 -59.52 -13.35
N ILE A 933 17.61 -60.25 -12.29
CA ILE A 933 17.69 -59.86 -10.86
C ILE A 933 18.48 -58.52 -10.72
N CYS A 934 18.17 -57.53 -9.86
CA CYS A 934 17.69 -57.55 -8.47
C CYS A 934 16.93 -56.27 -8.02
N GLU A 935 16.46 -56.25 -6.77
CA GLU A 935 15.79 -55.13 -6.09
C GLU A 935 16.74 -53.97 -5.70
N LYS A 936 16.18 -52.76 -5.52
CA LYS A 936 16.53 -51.88 -4.37
C LYS A 936 15.55 -50.71 -4.10
N SER A 937 14.83 -50.86 -2.99
CA SER A 937 14.28 -49.86 -2.05
C SER A 937 14.36 -48.34 -2.38
N GLU A 938 13.22 -47.67 -2.27
CA GLU A 938 13.12 -46.23 -1.97
C GLU A 938 13.64 -45.91 -0.55
N GLY A 939 14.18 -44.70 -0.31
CA GLY A 939 14.66 -44.34 1.03
C GLY A 939 15.15 -42.90 1.24
N GLN A 940 14.35 -42.11 1.96
CA GLN A 940 14.68 -40.92 2.79
C GLN A 940 15.99 -40.14 2.52
N GLU A 941 15.91 -38.94 1.93
CA GLU A 941 17.06 -37.99 1.83
C GLU A 941 16.89 -36.67 2.63
N SER A 942 15.91 -36.58 3.54
CA SER A 942 15.63 -35.34 4.31
C SER A 942 16.19 -35.27 5.73
N ASN A 943 16.69 -36.39 6.30
CA ASN A 943 17.13 -36.48 7.70
C ASN A 943 18.66 -36.46 7.92
N SER A 944 19.44 -36.64 6.86
CA SER A 944 20.91 -36.85 6.91
C SER A 944 21.68 -35.78 7.68
N GLY A 945 21.41 -34.49 7.42
CA GLY A 945 22.18 -33.41 8.03
C GLY A 945 21.97 -33.27 9.55
N THR A 946 20.77 -33.59 10.04
CA THR A 946 20.42 -33.52 11.46
C THR A 946 20.95 -34.71 12.27
N SER A 947 20.95 -35.91 11.71
CA SER A 947 21.58 -37.07 12.36
C SER A 947 23.09 -36.91 12.44
N PHE A 948 23.73 -36.40 11.37
CA PHE A 948 25.17 -36.10 11.36
C PHE A 948 25.56 -35.10 12.46
N LEU A 949 24.83 -33.98 12.59
CA LEU A 949 25.14 -32.96 13.60
C LEU A 949 24.90 -33.44 15.05
N LYS A 950 24.03 -34.43 15.26
CA LYS A 950 23.88 -35.12 16.56
C LYS A 950 25.10 -36.02 16.82
N LEU A 951 25.47 -36.88 15.87
CA LEU A 951 26.62 -37.77 15.98
C LEU A 951 27.93 -36.99 16.21
N ALA A 952 28.13 -35.87 15.50
CA ALA A 952 29.27 -34.98 15.71
C ALA A 952 29.33 -34.37 17.12
N ARG A 953 28.17 -34.14 17.76
CA ARG A 953 28.08 -33.62 19.13
C ARG A 953 28.24 -34.71 20.20
N GLU A 954 28.05 -35.98 19.84
CA GLU A 954 28.26 -37.15 20.69
C GLU A 954 29.71 -37.67 20.63
N LYS A 955 30.42 -37.44 19.52
CA LYS A 955 31.76 -37.97 19.23
C LYS A 955 32.91 -36.96 19.35
N LEU A 956 32.63 -35.66 19.38
CA LEU A 956 33.60 -34.59 19.67
C LEU A 956 33.44 -34.10 21.11
N SER A 957 34.54 -33.73 21.77
CA SER A 957 34.48 -32.99 23.03
C SER A 957 33.89 -31.60 22.85
N GLY A 958 33.50 -30.95 23.96
CA GLY A 958 32.96 -29.59 23.94
C GLY A 958 33.91 -28.53 23.39
N ALA A 959 35.23 -28.79 23.34
CA ALA A 959 36.21 -27.92 22.68
C ALA A 959 36.26 -28.18 21.17
N GLU A 960 36.49 -29.42 20.78
CA GLU A 960 36.54 -29.86 19.37
C GLU A 960 35.25 -29.54 18.61
N TYR A 961 34.08 -29.64 19.25
CA TYR A 961 32.81 -29.28 18.62
C TYR A 961 32.70 -27.77 18.32
N ARG A 962 33.27 -26.90 19.17
CA ARG A 962 33.35 -25.45 18.89
C ARG A 962 34.28 -25.16 17.72
N GLU A 963 35.36 -25.93 17.61
CA GLU A 963 36.33 -25.83 16.51
C GLU A 963 35.76 -26.35 15.17
N PHE A 964 35.06 -27.49 15.17
CA PHE A 964 34.26 -27.96 14.04
C PHE A 964 33.26 -26.89 13.58
N VAL A 965 32.52 -26.27 14.52
CA VAL A 965 31.58 -25.17 14.21
C VAL A 965 32.29 -23.92 13.70
N LYS A 966 33.53 -23.64 14.12
CA LYS A 966 34.37 -22.54 13.59
C LYS A 966 34.76 -22.80 12.14
N PHE A 967 35.26 -23.99 11.79
CA PHE A 967 35.58 -24.35 10.41
C PHE A 967 34.34 -24.42 9.51
N MET A 968 33.21 -24.95 10.00
CA MET A 968 31.93 -24.92 9.29
C MET A 968 31.42 -23.49 9.01
N LYS A 969 31.61 -22.56 9.95
CA LYS A 969 31.33 -21.14 9.71
C LYS A 969 32.28 -20.56 8.66
N ALA A 970 33.58 -20.86 8.74
CA ALA A 970 34.57 -20.37 7.78
C ALA A 970 34.30 -20.86 6.34
N LEU A 971 33.95 -22.15 6.18
CA LEU A 971 33.60 -22.75 4.89
C LEU A 971 32.31 -22.15 4.32
N LYS A 972 31.31 -21.84 5.17
CA LYS A 972 30.07 -21.17 4.75
C LYS A 972 30.24 -19.68 4.41
N LEU A 973 31.11 -18.96 5.14
CA LEU A 973 31.35 -17.53 4.98
C LEU A 973 32.52 -17.19 4.04
N LYS A 974 33.26 -18.21 3.56
CA LYS A 974 34.47 -18.11 2.74
C LYS A 974 35.60 -17.29 3.40
N THR A 975 35.70 -17.31 4.72
CA THR A 975 36.74 -16.57 5.48
C THR A 975 38.06 -17.34 5.63
N MET A 976 38.11 -18.58 5.18
CA MET A 976 39.33 -19.36 4.94
C MET A 976 39.24 -19.97 3.54
N HIS A 977 40.38 -20.35 2.98
CA HIS A 977 40.41 -21.13 1.77
C HIS A 977 39.80 -22.53 2.02
N ILE A 978 39.07 -23.04 1.03
CA ILE A 978 38.18 -24.20 1.21
C ILE A 978 38.95 -25.51 1.36
N LYS A 979 40.11 -25.66 0.71
CA LYS A 979 40.98 -26.84 0.89
C LYS A 979 41.40 -26.98 2.36
N ASP A 980 41.91 -25.89 2.93
CA ASP A 980 42.46 -25.80 4.28
C ASP A 980 41.37 -26.09 5.32
N SER A 981 40.17 -25.53 5.08
CA SER A 981 38.97 -25.77 5.89
C SER A 981 38.52 -27.24 5.85
N LEU A 982 38.69 -27.92 4.72
CA LEU A 982 38.37 -29.34 4.56
C LEU A 982 39.44 -30.26 5.17
N GLU A 983 40.71 -29.87 5.10
CA GLU A 983 41.84 -30.66 5.64
C GLU A 983 41.85 -30.63 7.18
N GLU A 984 41.60 -29.48 7.82
CA GLU A 984 41.44 -29.42 9.28
C GLU A 984 40.17 -30.12 9.79
N ILE A 985 39.05 -30.08 9.04
CA ILE A 985 37.85 -30.89 9.39
C ILE A 985 38.14 -32.40 9.26
N ALA A 986 38.82 -32.84 8.20
CA ALA A 986 39.19 -34.25 8.02
C ALA A 986 40.12 -34.76 9.14
N LYS A 987 41.11 -33.94 9.51
CA LYS A 987 42.06 -34.17 10.62
C LYS A 987 41.37 -34.20 12.00
N LEU A 988 40.36 -33.36 12.23
CA LEU A 988 39.53 -33.40 13.45
C LEU A 988 38.69 -34.69 13.55
N PHE A 989 38.34 -35.29 12.41
CA PHE A 989 37.61 -36.56 12.32
C PHE A 989 38.50 -37.80 12.17
N SER A 990 39.82 -37.67 12.07
CA SER A 990 40.75 -38.79 11.88
C SER A 990 41.15 -39.52 13.17
N SER A 991 40.44 -39.29 14.27
CA SER A 991 40.70 -39.99 15.55
C SER A 991 40.01 -41.37 15.57
N PRO A 992 40.55 -42.38 16.29
CA PRO A 992 39.91 -43.68 16.42
C PRO A 992 38.43 -43.58 16.83
N GLY A 993 37.57 -44.35 16.14
CA GLY A 993 36.13 -44.34 16.39
C GLY A 993 35.35 -43.12 15.87
N ARG A 994 35.99 -42.21 15.11
CA ARG A 994 35.35 -41.05 14.45
C ARG A 994 35.20 -41.17 12.92
N LEU A 995 35.64 -42.27 12.30
CA LEU A 995 35.46 -42.60 10.87
C LEU A 995 34.04 -42.27 10.31
N PRO A 996 32.92 -42.58 10.99
CA PRO A 996 31.58 -42.19 10.50
C PRO A 996 31.34 -40.68 10.36
N LEU A 997 32.10 -39.83 11.07
CA LEU A 997 32.09 -38.38 10.86
C LEU A 997 32.90 -37.99 9.61
N LEU A 998 34.07 -38.59 9.43
CA LEU A 998 34.95 -38.36 8.28
C LEU A 998 34.22 -38.67 6.96
N GLU A 999 33.53 -39.81 6.90
CA GLU A 999 32.72 -40.23 5.75
C GLU A 999 31.40 -39.45 5.64
N GLY A 1000 30.64 -39.32 6.74
CA GLY A 1000 29.34 -38.66 6.76
C GLY A 1000 29.41 -37.17 6.38
N PHE A 1001 30.55 -36.52 6.60
CA PHE A 1001 30.74 -35.11 6.23
C PHE A 1001 30.71 -34.86 4.72
N ARG A 1002 30.91 -35.90 3.88
CA ARG A 1002 30.90 -35.83 2.42
C ARG A 1002 29.64 -35.15 1.85
N VAL A 1003 28.50 -35.25 2.54
CA VAL A 1003 27.22 -34.61 2.18
C VAL A 1003 27.28 -33.06 2.25
N PHE A 1004 28.16 -32.50 3.07
CA PHE A 1004 28.31 -31.04 3.24
C PHE A 1004 29.38 -30.43 2.31
N VAL A 1005 30.11 -31.25 1.56
CA VAL A 1005 31.19 -30.79 0.68
C VAL A 1005 30.63 -30.37 -0.69
N PRO A 1006 30.93 -29.14 -1.19
CA PRO A 1006 30.51 -28.73 -2.53
C PRO A 1006 31.00 -29.68 -3.63
N LYS A 1007 30.15 -30.01 -4.61
CA LYS A 1007 30.44 -31.05 -5.64
C LYS A 1007 31.76 -30.86 -6.38
N ASN A 1008 32.22 -29.63 -6.56
CA ASN A 1008 33.50 -29.31 -7.22
C ASN A 1008 34.75 -29.53 -6.33
N HIS A 1009 34.58 -29.76 -5.03
CA HIS A 1009 35.67 -30.07 -4.09
C HIS A 1009 35.60 -31.51 -3.54
N LEU A 1010 34.57 -32.27 -3.93
CA LEU A 1010 34.35 -33.66 -3.52
C LEU A 1010 35.56 -34.59 -3.81
N PRO A 1011 36.24 -34.53 -4.98
CA PRO A 1011 37.38 -35.40 -5.26
C PRO A 1011 38.59 -35.13 -4.34
N LEU A 1012 38.79 -33.87 -3.93
CA LEU A 1012 39.82 -33.49 -2.98
C LEU A 1012 39.48 -33.97 -1.57
N TYR A 1013 38.21 -33.89 -1.16
CA TYR A 1013 37.79 -34.45 0.12
C TYR A 1013 37.90 -35.98 0.13
N GLU A 1014 37.60 -36.68 -0.96
CA GLU A 1014 37.78 -38.13 -1.06
C GLU A 1014 39.26 -38.56 -0.96
N GLN A 1015 40.20 -37.74 -1.45
CA GLN A 1015 41.63 -37.95 -1.18
C GLN A 1015 41.97 -37.79 0.30
N LEU A 1016 41.40 -36.79 0.99
CA LEU A 1016 41.57 -36.59 2.43
C LEU A 1016 40.96 -37.75 3.24
N VAL A 1017 39.76 -38.23 2.90
CA VAL A 1017 39.13 -39.40 3.54
C VAL A 1017 40.04 -40.63 3.40
N ARG A 1018 40.59 -40.91 2.21
CA ARG A 1018 41.54 -42.02 2.01
C ARG A 1018 42.83 -41.84 2.82
N LYS A 1019 43.43 -40.64 2.80
CA LYS A 1019 44.62 -40.26 3.57
C LYS A 1019 44.45 -40.54 5.07
N TYR A 1020 43.30 -40.20 5.64
CA TYR A 1020 43.06 -40.28 7.08
C TYR A 1020 42.46 -41.62 7.55
N SER A 1021 41.72 -42.34 6.70
CA SER A 1021 41.18 -43.66 7.07
C SER A 1021 42.26 -44.72 7.21
N VAL A 1022 43.30 -44.68 6.36
CA VAL A 1022 44.43 -45.63 6.38
C VAL A 1022 45.34 -45.44 7.61
N CYS A 1023 45.29 -44.29 8.29
CA CYS A 1023 46.01 -44.08 9.55
C CYS A 1023 45.24 -44.56 10.81
N THR A 1024 44.12 -45.29 10.65
CA THR A 1024 43.26 -45.73 11.76
C THR A 1024 42.89 -47.22 11.73
N THR A 1025 43.65 -48.02 10.97
CA THR A 1025 43.59 -49.50 10.93
C THR A 1025 44.87 -50.10 11.49
#